data_AF-A0A5C6X481-F1
#
_entry.id   AF-A0A5C6X481-F1
#
_cell.length_a   1.000
_cell.length_b   1.000
_cell.length_c   1.000
_cell.angle_alpha   90.00
_cell.angle_beta   90.00
_cell.angle_gamma   90.00
#
_symmetry.space_group_name_H-M   'P 1'
#
loop_
_entity.id
_entity.type
_entity.pdbx_description
1 polymer ?
#
loop_
_entity_poly.entity_id
_entity_poly.type
_entity_poly.pdbx_seq_one_letter_code
_entity_poly.pdbx_strand_id
1 'polypeptide(L)'
;MQLRPSLLILSLILSLSIACGGDDTPVADPDAGDLTDVDTDTDDPDAGDTDTDEPDAEPDVEPREGPVIVVPEEITLNAAAGQSVEGTIEVENPGTQTLIVNILSPNNALRVSPDSLEVDAGESANVGVRASCPETGGGNFASDLTFNTNDPENLTFPLTVRLVCGDALPGSLNVSVEGLEEGLVPVLTLRAEDGTETPVVGDEVVEDLQPGDYTLIADPVTEGLRTFVAEDLPLSISSETQTDVTLTFELVTASWELIVGGLPTGVDANITINGPEDIGPLTGSETFTNLTPGIYELTPEPVEDEGGRALYRGLPTEVELASGDNDPTTLIYSLMLASLNITVEGLPTGTNADITTTGPEGFETTITGDEQLTDLVPGDYTLTPADVTVGGVTYSATGTTVELISEQTTPVVITYVAPATTLTLNYDLGDAGTYTLEVVDASDTVVATRTLSGQGSEAIEVPAGTYSVRAATAPTDQWGNDFYLTGARDVVVPESNIVSASVEAIEPTLVTRTDDAGPGSLREVIGRVNADSVVTFAPGVDQIDVTSDQIELARNISIIGNGRDTTMIEGGALRIFSVTNPDAILHFQSLTIRGARAGADQGGAIYNQANLTLFDVHFDDNHGSNGGALMNAPSGHVTAYEVIFTNNQATQRGGAIHNAGTLNIEDARFSSNSALVHAGAIYAPFNGGISDIPLAQTNVKQALFELNTAPDGGAISVNSVLNVENTTFDANLAEGDGGAILVSANGAATLNFTTFAGNDASRGAAVLLDGSATSSLKTSRSIFAGNTIAGAAGAQLDRVSTSSTIVSGGDNFISAADLAIIDEDATDTIGLTASPLASPLGTLADNGGFTRTIEVVEASQTDLSIAEARCLDLDDAPLTLDQRGEARPFEGLCTIGAWQLAPPSGPFTETFDTLELVGDSYLSGSFVGVNGITWEYTGARNENNFPIDGKGVIFKETGNNVRATIPGGLNEVSVDYRKAFTGGGNRQIEILVNGNVVATSPAFDVANEVFTLSVDNLGVTGEFTLEVRNALNKQILIDNITWQ
;
A
#
# COMPACT_ATOMS: atom_id res chain seq x y z
N MET A 1 -25.44 35.60 -0.76
CA MET A 1 -26.49 36.21 0.10
C MET A 1 -26.64 35.32 1.32
N GLN A 2 -26.57 35.83 2.56
CA GLN A 2 -26.60 35.01 3.79
C GLN A 2 -27.88 35.24 4.60
N LEU A 3 -28.58 34.17 4.98
CA LEU A 3 -29.51 34.16 6.11
C LEU A 3 -29.39 32.84 6.89
N ARG A 4 -29.09 32.94 8.19
CA ARG A 4 -29.41 31.90 9.19
C ARG A 4 -30.78 32.23 9.81
N PRO A 5 -31.40 31.29 10.53
CA PRO A 5 -31.32 31.48 11.99
C PRO A 5 -31.07 30.20 12.80
N SER A 6 -30.31 30.38 13.88
CA SER A 6 -30.26 29.53 15.08
C SER A 6 -31.62 29.56 15.83
N LEU A 7 -31.94 28.81 16.90
CA LEU A 7 -31.16 28.17 17.96
C LEU A 7 -32.13 27.31 18.82
N LEU A 8 -31.76 26.12 19.31
CA LEU A 8 -32.15 25.66 20.66
C LEU A 8 -31.34 24.44 21.12
N ILE A 9 -30.90 24.47 22.38
CA ILE A 9 -30.04 23.46 23.02
C ILE A 9 -30.66 23.14 24.38
N LEU A 10 -30.61 21.86 24.81
CA LEU A 10 -29.99 21.41 26.08
C LEU A 10 -30.74 20.29 26.85
N SER A 11 -30.08 19.12 26.95
CA SER A 11 -30.14 18.12 28.05
C SER A 11 -31.46 17.37 28.34
N LEU A 12 -31.46 16.08 28.68
CA LEU A 12 -30.85 15.54 29.91
C LEU A 12 -30.45 14.05 29.78
N ILE A 13 -29.39 13.65 30.47
CA ILE A 13 -29.01 12.24 30.69
C ILE A 13 -29.70 11.73 31.95
N LEU A 14 -30.16 10.47 31.96
CA LEU A 14 -30.39 9.71 33.21
C LEU A 14 -29.94 8.25 33.07
N SER A 15 -29.39 7.72 34.15
CA SER A 15 -28.75 6.41 34.30
C SER A 15 -29.74 5.24 34.45
N LEU A 16 -29.29 4.00 34.16
CA LEU A 16 -29.33 2.85 35.11
C LEU A 16 -28.61 1.57 34.58
N SER A 17 -27.46 1.24 35.19
CA SER A 17 -27.05 -0.06 35.79
C SER A 17 -27.41 -1.46 35.20
N ILE A 18 -26.41 -2.37 35.29
CA ILE A 18 -26.45 -3.85 35.58
C ILE A 18 -26.20 -4.89 34.43
N ALA A 19 -24.92 -5.31 34.36
CA ALA A 19 -24.37 -6.68 34.50
C ALA A 19 -24.31 -7.77 33.39
N CYS A 20 -23.12 -8.43 33.39
CA CYS A 20 -22.76 -9.84 33.07
C CYS A 20 -22.40 -10.30 31.64
N GLY A 21 -21.41 -11.22 31.58
CA GLY A 21 -20.68 -11.74 30.40
C GLY A 21 -19.36 -10.95 30.17
N GLY A 22 -18.14 -11.51 30.12
CA GLY A 22 -17.70 -12.89 29.88
C GLY A 22 -17.78 -13.21 28.38
N ASP A 23 -16.75 -13.67 27.67
CA ASP A 23 -15.32 -13.96 27.97
C ASP A 23 -14.56 -13.91 26.60
N ASP A 24 -13.32 -14.41 26.50
CA ASP A 24 -12.53 -14.65 25.26
C ASP A 24 -11.92 -13.43 24.52
N THR A 25 -10.68 -13.45 23.97
CA THR A 25 -9.43 -14.23 24.18
C THR A 25 -8.22 -13.32 23.79
N PRO A 26 -7.02 -13.74 23.29
CA PRO A 26 -5.77 -13.53 24.03
C PRO A 26 -4.69 -12.72 23.28
N VAL A 27 -3.52 -12.54 23.89
CA VAL A 27 -2.27 -12.11 23.24
C VAL A 27 -1.11 -12.98 23.73
N ALA A 28 -0.46 -13.68 22.77
CA ALA A 28 0.99 -13.91 22.57
C ALA A 28 1.99 -13.80 23.76
N ASP A 29 3.10 -14.54 23.86
CA ASP A 29 3.72 -15.68 23.13
C ASP A 29 4.99 -16.11 23.95
N PRO A 30 5.91 -17.03 23.55
CA PRO A 30 5.83 -18.46 23.88
C PRO A 30 7.10 -19.06 24.57
N ASP A 31 7.03 -20.39 24.83
CA ASP A 31 8.08 -21.45 24.71
C ASP A 31 9.50 -21.30 25.35
N ALA A 32 10.17 -22.35 25.81
CA ALA A 32 9.89 -23.80 26.01
C ALA A 32 10.69 -24.29 27.27
N GLY A 33 10.38 -25.40 27.96
CA GLY A 33 10.55 -26.81 27.54
C GLY A 33 12.05 -27.15 27.41
N ASP A 34 12.67 -28.18 28.03
CA ASP A 34 12.20 -29.47 28.56
C ASP A 34 13.39 -30.10 29.39
N LEU A 35 13.32 -31.16 30.24
CA LEU A 35 12.26 -32.03 30.80
C LEU A 35 12.84 -32.91 31.95
N THR A 36 12.04 -33.32 32.96
CA THR A 36 12.32 -34.40 33.99
C THR A 36 13.51 -34.18 34.97
N ASP A 37 13.60 -34.76 36.19
CA ASP A 37 12.79 -35.76 36.90
C ASP A 37 12.83 -35.58 38.45
N VAL A 38 11.75 -35.99 39.14
CA VAL A 38 11.62 -36.52 40.52
C VAL A 38 12.59 -36.09 41.68
N ASP A 39 12.02 -35.28 42.60
CA ASP A 39 11.97 -35.46 44.09
C ASP A 39 13.10 -34.96 45.03
N THR A 40 12.64 -34.65 46.26
CA THR A 40 13.32 -34.32 47.53
C THR A 40 13.87 -32.90 47.78
N ASP A 41 13.14 -32.18 48.64
CA ASP A 41 13.64 -31.12 49.54
C ASP A 41 14.99 -31.50 50.19
N THR A 42 15.95 -30.57 50.26
CA THR A 42 16.39 -29.97 51.54
C THR A 42 17.36 -28.80 51.35
N ASP A 43 17.28 -27.82 52.26
CA ASP A 43 18.22 -26.68 52.38
C ASP A 43 19.63 -27.14 52.80
N ASP A 44 20.69 -26.43 52.37
CA ASP A 44 21.62 -25.60 53.18
C ASP A 44 22.90 -25.27 52.33
N PRO A 45 23.59 -24.11 52.49
CA PRO A 45 24.54 -23.62 51.49
C PRO A 45 26.02 -23.59 51.89
N ASP A 46 26.86 -23.32 50.88
CA ASP A 46 28.12 -22.55 50.91
C ASP A 46 29.41 -23.11 51.57
N ALA A 47 30.52 -22.95 50.83
CA ALA A 47 31.95 -23.03 51.24
C ALA A 47 32.46 -24.31 51.97
N GLY A 48 33.73 -24.71 51.87
CA GLY A 48 34.90 -24.15 51.18
C GLY A 48 36.19 -24.39 52.00
N ASP A 49 37.25 -24.84 51.30
CA ASP A 49 38.69 -24.79 51.66
C ASP A 49 39.29 -25.68 52.79
N THR A 50 40.35 -26.44 52.42
CA THR A 50 41.67 -26.70 53.07
C THR A 50 41.81 -27.02 54.60
N ASP A 51 42.82 -27.74 55.11
CA ASP A 51 44.15 -28.14 54.58
C ASP A 51 44.77 -29.38 55.30
N THR A 52 45.94 -29.82 54.80
CA THR A 52 47.06 -30.68 55.32
C THR A 52 47.10 -31.18 56.80
N ASP A 53 47.72 -32.32 57.19
CA ASP A 53 49.16 -32.70 57.13
C ASP A 53 49.46 -34.18 57.58
N GLU A 54 50.71 -34.65 57.33
CA GLU A 54 51.41 -35.96 57.57
C GLU A 54 51.71 -36.39 59.06
N PRO A 55 52.52 -37.47 59.40
CA PRO A 55 52.64 -38.89 58.96
C PRO A 55 52.82 -39.94 60.13
N ASP A 56 53.24 -41.21 59.83
CA ASP A 56 54.17 -42.14 60.59
C ASP A 56 53.78 -43.64 60.92
N ALA A 57 54.62 -44.57 60.38
CA ALA A 57 55.25 -45.85 60.85
C ALA A 57 54.57 -47.09 61.57
N GLU A 58 54.89 -48.31 61.03
CA GLU A 58 55.11 -49.70 61.59
C GLU A 58 54.21 -50.37 62.69
N PRO A 59 53.99 -51.74 62.78
CA PRO A 59 55.02 -52.79 63.09
C PRO A 59 54.75 -54.35 62.83
N ASP A 60 55.80 -55.17 63.09
CA ASP A 60 55.97 -56.56 63.65
C ASP A 60 55.00 -57.79 63.52
N VAL A 61 55.61 -59.00 63.66
CA VAL A 61 54.99 -60.37 63.74
C VAL A 61 55.46 -61.14 64.99
N GLU A 62 54.59 -61.88 65.69
CA GLU A 62 54.86 -62.49 67.02
C GLU A 62 55.63 -63.86 67.03
N PRO A 63 56.51 -64.11 68.03
CA PRO A 63 57.31 -65.35 68.19
C PRO A 63 56.59 -66.52 68.92
N ARG A 64 57.09 -67.76 68.71
CA ARG A 64 56.55 -69.04 69.26
C ARG A 64 56.71 -69.17 70.78
N GLU A 65 55.63 -69.48 71.51
CA GLU A 65 55.73 -69.74 72.96
C GLU A 65 56.49 -71.02 73.33
N GLY A 66 57.56 -70.88 74.11
CA GLY A 66 58.41 -71.97 74.61
C GLY A 66 59.90 -71.85 74.18
N PRO A 67 60.81 -72.67 74.72
CA PRO A 67 62.20 -72.74 74.24
C PRO A 67 62.27 -73.49 72.91
N VAL A 68 63.10 -73.03 71.97
CA VAL A 68 63.29 -73.64 70.65
C VAL A 68 64.78 -73.73 70.37
N ILE A 69 65.29 -74.85 69.85
CA ILE A 69 66.69 -74.94 69.43
C ILE A 69 66.84 -74.84 67.91
N VAL A 70 67.75 -73.98 67.46
CA VAL A 70 68.26 -73.97 66.09
C VAL A 70 69.77 -74.21 66.14
N VAL A 71 70.22 -75.25 65.42
CA VAL A 71 71.62 -75.63 65.21
C VAL A 71 71.76 -76.20 63.79
N PRO A 72 72.96 -76.20 63.18
CA PRO A 72 73.22 -76.94 61.93
C PRO A 72 72.99 -78.46 62.10
N GLU A 73 72.92 -79.21 60.99
CA GLU A 73 72.71 -80.68 61.01
C GLU A 73 74.03 -81.51 61.08
N GLU A 74 75.09 -81.05 60.41
CA GLU A 74 76.44 -81.66 60.42
C GLU A 74 77.50 -80.55 60.32
N ILE A 75 78.67 -80.74 60.93
CA ILE A 75 79.83 -79.85 60.78
C ILE A 75 81.05 -80.66 60.31
N THR A 76 81.73 -80.19 59.26
CA THR A 76 82.94 -80.83 58.70
C THR A 76 84.18 -79.99 59.00
N LEU A 77 85.24 -80.63 59.46
CA LEU A 77 86.54 -80.04 59.79
C LEU A 77 87.64 -80.76 58.98
N ASN A 78 88.65 -80.02 58.53
CA ASN A 78 89.77 -80.55 57.74
C ASN A 78 91.08 -80.38 58.52
N ALA A 79 91.93 -81.41 58.59
CA ALA A 79 93.25 -81.33 59.23
C ALA A 79 94.26 -82.31 58.62
N ALA A 80 95.51 -81.89 58.42
CA ALA A 80 96.56 -82.80 57.97
C ALA A 80 96.79 -83.96 58.96
N ALA A 81 97.30 -85.10 58.47
CA ALA A 81 97.53 -86.27 59.32
C ALA A 81 98.45 -85.95 60.52
N GLY A 82 98.01 -86.29 61.73
CA GLY A 82 98.70 -85.96 62.98
C GLY A 82 98.40 -84.59 63.59
N GLN A 83 97.65 -83.70 62.91
CA GLN A 83 97.27 -82.39 63.43
C GLN A 83 95.91 -82.43 64.15
N SER A 84 95.61 -81.37 64.91
CA SER A 84 94.28 -81.14 65.51
C SER A 84 93.70 -79.82 65.03
N VAL A 85 92.40 -79.80 64.76
CA VAL A 85 91.63 -78.65 64.28
C VAL A 85 90.53 -78.31 65.27
N GLU A 86 90.19 -77.03 65.34
CA GLU A 86 89.09 -76.48 66.15
C GLU A 86 88.06 -75.84 65.20
N GLY A 87 86.79 -75.95 65.56
CA GLY A 87 85.65 -75.29 64.90
C GLY A 87 84.59 -74.94 65.95
N THR A 88 83.47 -74.37 65.53
CA THR A 88 82.43 -73.87 66.45
C THR A 88 81.04 -74.25 65.94
N ILE A 89 80.13 -74.56 66.85
CA ILE A 89 78.70 -74.77 66.59
C ILE A 89 77.94 -73.63 67.26
N GLU A 90 77.18 -72.86 66.49
CA GLU A 90 76.24 -71.87 67.01
C GLU A 90 74.90 -72.52 67.36
N VAL A 91 74.31 -72.08 68.47
CA VAL A 91 73.07 -72.58 69.06
C VAL A 91 72.16 -71.38 69.32
N GLU A 92 71.11 -71.21 68.53
CA GLU A 92 70.17 -70.09 68.65
C GLU A 92 68.89 -70.52 69.36
N ASN A 93 68.26 -69.60 70.08
CA ASN A 93 66.96 -69.79 70.71
C ASN A 93 65.94 -68.72 70.29
N PRO A 94 65.28 -68.86 69.13
CA PRO A 94 64.22 -67.94 68.69
C PRO A 94 62.89 -68.12 69.44
N GLY A 95 62.85 -68.97 70.47
CA GLY A 95 61.69 -69.17 71.33
C GLY A 95 61.54 -68.11 72.43
N THR A 96 60.41 -68.09 73.15
CA THR A 96 60.14 -67.12 74.23
C THR A 96 60.60 -67.53 75.64
N GLN A 97 61.28 -68.68 75.79
CA GLN A 97 61.81 -69.13 77.08
C GLN A 97 63.25 -69.64 76.93
N THR A 98 64.05 -69.56 78.00
CA THR A 98 65.46 -70.00 78.00
C THR A 98 65.61 -71.48 77.60
N LEU A 99 66.40 -71.70 76.56
CA LEU A 99 66.84 -73.00 76.08
C LEU A 99 68.04 -73.47 76.90
N ILE A 100 67.97 -74.68 77.46
CA ILE A 100 69.04 -75.32 78.21
C ILE A 100 69.54 -76.50 77.39
N VAL A 101 70.83 -76.56 77.08
CA VAL A 101 71.44 -77.60 76.23
C VAL A 101 72.64 -78.23 76.92
N ASN A 102 72.69 -79.56 76.95
CA ASN A 102 73.82 -80.34 77.45
C ASN A 102 74.36 -81.26 76.34
N ILE A 103 75.66 -81.19 76.09
CA ILE A 103 76.32 -81.79 74.92
C ILE A 103 77.29 -82.88 75.38
N LEU A 104 77.02 -84.12 74.97
CA LEU A 104 77.83 -85.28 75.32
C LEU A 104 78.73 -85.68 74.15
N SER A 105 80.05 -85.69 74.38
CA SER A 105 81.02 -86.28 73.44
C SER A 105 81.24 -87.78 73.71
N PRO A 106 81.23 -88.64 72.69
CA PRO A 106 81.37 -90.09 72.85
C PRO A 106 82.81 -90.56 73.10
N ASN A 107 83.85 -89.74 72.83
CA ASN A 107 85.25 -90.17 72.96
C ASN A 107 86.23 -89.01 73.23
N ASN A 108 87.47 -89.33 73.59
CA ASN A 108 88.49 -88.34 73.97
C ASN A 108 89.15 -87.57 72.81
N ALA A 109 88.92 -87.97 71.55
CA ALA A 109 89.50 -87.38 70.35
C ALA A 109 88.61 -86.31 69.70
N LEU A 110 87.34 -86.23 70.13
CA LEU A 110 86.43 -85.12 69.87
C LEU A 110 86.08 -84.45 71.21
N ARG A 111 86.35 -83.17 71.40
CA ARG A 111 86.09 -82.45 72.65
C ARG A 111 85.28 -81.20 72.39
N VAL A 112 84.31 -80.91 73.26
CA VAL A 112 83.53 -79.67 73.20
C VAL A 112 83.79 -78.79 74.40
N SER A 113 83.62 -77.48 74.24
CA SER A 113 83.73 -76.48 75.30
C SER A 113 82.93 -75.22 74.93
N PRO A 114 81.92 -74.82 75.73
CA PRO A 114 81.38 -75.52 76.90
C PRO A 114 80.62 -76.81 76.51
N ASP A 115 80.51 -77.76 77.45
CA ASP A 115 79.71 -78.98 77.32
C ASP A 115 78.27 -78.84 77.87
N SER A 116 77.93 -77.68 78.42
CA SER A 116 76.58 -77.27 78.79
C SER A 116 76.41 -75.76 78.60
N LEU A 117 75.25 -75.32 78.11
CA LEU A 117 74.93 -73.92 77.85
C LEU A 117 73.45 -73.63 78.15
N GLU A 118 73.16 -72.39 78.49
CA GLU A 118 71.81 -71.84 78.62
C GLU A 118 71.73 -70.62 77.69
N VAL A 119 70.76 -70.60 76.77
CA VAL A 119 70.53 -69.51 75.79
C VAL A 119 69.20 -68.89 76.10
N ASP A 120 69.17 -67.60 76.45
CA ASP A 120 67.93 -66.89 76.70
C ASP A 120 67.11 -66.69 75.42
N ALA A 121 65.86 -66.29 75.57
CA ALA A 121 64.93 -66.07 74.47
C ALA A 121 65.44 -64.96 73.53
N GLY A 122 65.60 -65.26 72.25
CA GLY A 122 66.09 -64.36 71.20
C GLY A 122 67.62 -64.26 71.07
N GLU A 123 68.39 -65.04 71.84
CA GLU A 123 69.87 -65.00 71.84
C GLU A 123 70.49 -66.21 71.10
N SER A 124 71.80 -66.14 70.83
CA SER A 124 72.62 -67.27 70.34
C SER A 124 73.84 -67.52 71.24
N ALA A 125 74.33 -68.77 71.24
CA ALA A 125 75.50 -69.17 72.00
C ALA A 125 76.40 -70.13 71.22
N ASN A 126 77.72 -70.01 71.41
CA ASN A 126 78.72 -70.74 70.61
C ASN A 126 79.44 -71.84 71.41
N VAL A 127 79.58 -73.02 70.79
CA VAL A 127 80.25 -74.21 71.35
C VAL A 127 81.45 -74.57 70.51
N GLY A 128 82.66 -74.42 71.08
CA GLY A 128 83.89 -74.85 70.43
C GLY A 128 84.00 -76.37 70.39
N VAL A 129 84.38 -76.94 69.25
CA VAL A 129 84.66 -78.36 69.00
C VAL A 129 86.12 -78.53 68.59
N ARG A 130 86.83 -79.48 69.19
CA ARG A 130 88.21 -79.83 68.86
C ARG A 130 88.32 -81.28 68.44
N ALA A 131 88.91 -81.53 67.27
CA ALA A 131 89.09 -82.86 66.67
C ALA A 131 90.57 -83.11 66.32
N SER A 132 91.05 -84.36 66.41
CA SER A 132 92.45 -84.73 66.14
C SER A 132 92.59 -85.83 65.09
N CYS A 133 93.31 -85.58 63.98
CA CYS A 133 93.62 -86.58 62.96
C CYS A 133 94.72 -87.55 63.45
N PRO A 134 94.57 -88.88 63.32
CA PRO A 134 95.61 -89.84 63.69
C PRO A 134 96.88 -89.72 62.82
N GLU A 135 98.07 -89.90 63.42
CA GLU A 135 99.36 -89.81 62.70
C GLU A 135 99.63 -90.93 61.68
N THR A 136 98.88 -92.04 61.71
CA THR A 136 99.19 -93.24 60.90
C THR A 136 97.95 -93.86 60.24
N GLY A 137 97.45 -93.18 59.21
CA GLY A 137 96.42 -93.68 58.29
C GLY A 137 95.46 -92.58 57.86
N GLY A 138 95.56 -92.12 56.61
CA GLY A 138 94.62 -91.17 56.04
C GLY A 138 93.26 -91.81 55.74
N GLY A 139 92.18 -91.16 56.19
CA GLY A 139 90.80 -91.58 55.97
C GLY A 139 89.84 -90.79 56.85
N ASN A 140 88.69 -90.40 56.28
CA ASN A 140 87.75 -89.49 56.95
C ASN A 140 87.07 -90.18 58.14
N PHE A 141 87.00 -89.48 59.26
CA PHE A 141 86.41 -89.95 60.52
C PHE A 141 85.17 -89.11 60.87
N ALA A 142 84.00 -89.73 60.98
CA ALA A 142 82.79 -89.06 61.49
C ALA A 142 82.45 -89.56 62.90
N SER A 143 82.01 -88.66 63.78
CA SER A 143 81.62 -88.95 65.16
C SER A 143 80.57 -87.94 65.62
N ASP A 144 79.50 -88.43 66.25
CA ASP A 144 78.36 -87.58 66.60
C ASP A 144 78.49 -87.03 68.03
N LEU A 145 78.09 -85.78 68.22
CA LEU A 145 77.84 -85.15 69.51
C LEU A 145 76.36 -85.32 69.85
N THR A 146 76.00 -85.68 71.08
CA THR A 146 74.58 -85.80 71.48
C THR A 146 74.13 -84.56 72.23
N PHE A 147 73.19 -83.82 71.65
CA PHE A 147 72.54 -82.66 72.25
C PHE A 147 71.32 -83.11 73.04
N ASN A 148 71.18 -82.66 74.28
CA ASN A 148 70.02 -82.88 75.14
C ASN A 148 69.48 -81.53 75.57
N THR A 149 68.21 -81.25 75.27
CA THR A 149 67.60 -79.92 75.40
C THR A 149 66.32 -79.94 76.23
N ASN A 150 65.81 -78.75 76.56
CA ASN A 150 64.44 -78.55 77.05
C ASN A 150 63.45 -78.10 75.95
N ASP A 151 63.84 -78.05 74.67
CA ASP A 151 62.91 -77.86 73.55
C ASP A 151 61.97 -79.08 73.48
N PRO A 152 60.65 -78.91 73.63
CA PRO A 152 59.69 -80.02 73.65
C PRO A 152 59.61 -80.82 72.34
N GLU A 153 60.03 -80.26 71.21
CA GLU A 153 60.09 -80.95 69.91
C GLU A 153 61.46 -81.63 69.68
N ASN A 154 62.55 -81.10 70.29
CA ASN A 154 63.93 -81.54 70.07
C ASN A 154 64.70 -81.93 71.36
N LEU A 155 64.03 -82.63 72.28
CA LEU A 155 64.57 -82.99 73.61
C LEU A 155 65.93 -83.73 73.59
N THR A 156 66.18 -84.58 72.60
CA THR A 156 67.48 -85.25 72.40
C THR A 156 67.71 -85.56 70.93
N PHE A 157 68.83 -85.13 70.35
CA PHE A 157 69.23 -85.47 68.98
C PHE A 157 70.76 -85.48 68.81
N PRO A 158 71.31 -86.22 67.83
CA PRO A 158 72.72 -86.19 67.47
C PRO A 158 73.03 -85.09 66.44
N LEU A 159 74.21 -84.47 66.57
CA LEU A 159 74.86 -83.63 65.56
C LEU A 159 76.11 -84.36 65.06
N THR A 160 76.24 -84.56 63.76
CA THR A 160 77.43 -85.25 63.20
C THR A 160 78.63 -84.29 63.12
N VAL A 161 79.82 -84.72 63.54
CA VAL A 161 81.09 -84.02 63.27
C VAL A 161 82.00 -84.89 62.42
N ARG A 162 82.41 -84.39 61.24
CA ARG A 162 83.22 -85.12 60.26
C ARG A 162 84.61 -84.51 60.12
N LEU A 163 85.65 -85.33 60.21
CA LEU A 163 87.06 -84.94 60.12
C LEU A 163 87.71 -85.56 58.86
N VAL A 164 88.36 -84.74 58.03
CA VAL A 164 89.02 -85.14 56.77
C VAL A 164 90.53 -84.86 56.86
N CYS A 165 91.39 -85.78 56.37
CA CYS A 165 92.85 -85.62 56.44
C CYS A 165 93.57 -85.93 55.09
N GLY A 166 94.24 -84.95 54.46
CA GLY A 166 94.92 -85.06 53.14
C GLY A 166 95.84 -83.87 52.75
N ASP A 167 96.46 -83.91 51.55
CA ASP A 167 97.49 -82.95 51.04
C ASP A 167 96.90 -81.76 50.21
N ALA A 168 97.68 -80.67 50.05
CA ALA A 168 97.24 -79.29 49.75
C ALA A 168 96.67 -78.96 48.34
N LEU A 169 95.86 -77.90 48.28
CA LEU A 169 94.88 -77.57 47.22
C LEU A 169 95.14 -76.22 46.47
N PRO A 170 94.50 -75.96 45.32
CA PRO A 170 94.60 -74.71 44.54
C PRO A 170 93.89 -73.49 45.18
N GLY A 171 93.94 -72.32 44.54
CA GLY A 171 93.31 -71.06 44.98
C GLY A 171 92.12 -70.62 44.10
N SER A 172 91.50 -69.48 44.42
CA SER A 172 90.33 -68.95 43.69
C SER A 172 90.34 -67.43 43.52
N LEU A 173 89.54 -66.94 42.57
CA LEU A 173 89.27 -65.52 42.31
C LEU A 173 87.77 -65.27 42.32
N ASN A 174 87.33 -64.19 42.95
CA ASN A 174 85.96 -63.69 42.89
C ASN A 174 85.98 -62.26 42.32
N VAL A 175 85.04 -61.95 41.43
CA VAL A 175 84.99 -60.68 40.70
C VAL A 175 83.60 -60.11 40.81
N SER A 176 83.42 -58.99 41.53
CA SER A 176 82.17 -58.24 41.49
C SER A 176 82.17 -57.15 40.41
N VAL A 177 80.98 -56.79 39.94
CA VAL A 177 80.81 -55.75 38.91
C VAL A 177 79.88 -54.66 39.43
N GLU A 178 80.26 -53.40 39.23
CA GLU A 178 79.45 -52.23 39.57
C GLU A 178 79.36 -51.25 38.38
N GLY A 179 78.36 -50.37 38.37
CA GLY A 179 78.18 -49.37 37.31
C GLY A 179 77.47 -49.84 36.03
N LEU A 180 77.00 -51.09 35.99
CA LEU A 180 76.05 -51.58 35.00
C LEU A 180 74.62 -51.56 35.56
N GLU A 181 73.61 -51.45 34.67
CA GLU A 181 72.19 -51.56 35.04
C GLU A 181 71.82 -53.01 35.42
N GLU A 182 70.80 -53.18 36.29
CA GLU A 182 70.47 -54.47 36.91
C GLU A 182 70.02 -55.52 35.86
N GLY A 183 70.80 -56.60 35.73
CA GLY A 183 70.56 -57.68 34.78
C GLY A 183 71.54 -57.73 33.59
N LEU A 184 72.40 -56.71 33.44
CA LEU A 184 73.48 -56.74 32.46
C LEU A 184 74.71 -57.50 32.98
N VAL A 185 75.06 -58.58 32.29
CA VAL A 185 76.24 -59.40 32.60
C VAL A 185 77.35 -59.08 31.60
N PRO A 186 78.49 -58.51 32.02
CA PRO A 186 79.61 -58.24 31.13
C PRO A 186 80.33 -59.52 30.73
N VAL A 187 80.96 -59.50 29.56
CA VAL A 187 81.94 -60.53 29.18
C VAL A 187 83.28 -60.13 29.78
N LEU A 188 83.70 -60.85 30.82
CA LEU A 188 84.99 -60.65 31.48
C LEU A 188 85.97 -61.76 31.06
N THR A 189 87.24 -61.40 30.90
CA THR A 189 88.31 -62.34 30.59
C THR A 189 89.50 -62.12 31.53
N LEU A 190 89.88 -63.17 32.26
CA LEU A 190 91.09 -63.20 33.08
C LEU A 190 92.24 -63.79 32.27
N ARG A 191 93.22 -62.96 31.93
CA ARG A 191 94.42 -63.34 31.18
C ARG A 191 95.60 -63.57 32.13
N ALA A 192 96.18 -64.76 32.13
CA ALA A 192 97.41 -65.10 32.84
C ALA A 192 98.65 -64.51 32.16
N GLU A 193 99.77 -64.36 32.88
CA GLU A 193 101.04 -63.85 32.33
C GLU A 193 101.58 -64.67 31.13
N ASP A 194 101.26 -65.97 31.05
CA ASP A 194 101.64 -66.83 29.91
C ASP A 194 100.77 -66.66 28.66
N GLY A 195 99.76 -65.79 28.73
CA GLY A 195 98.81 -65.50 27.65
C GLY A 195 97.59 -66.42 27.62
N THR A 196 97.43 -67.34 28.59
CA THR A 196 96.21 -68.14 28.74
C THR A 196 95.05 -67.26 29.18
N GLU A 197 93.92 -67.34 28.48
CA GLU A 197 92.70 -66.60 28.79
C GLU A 197 91.65 -67.54 29.37
N THR A 198 91.15 -67.18 30.54
CA THR A 198 90.03 -67.85 31.22
C THR A 198 88.84 -66.89 31.19
N PRO A 199 87.70 -67.25 30.57
CA PRO A 199 86.50 -66.42 30.67
C PRO A 199 86.03 -66.40 32.14
N VAL A 200 85.63 -65.22 32.60
CA VAL A 200 85.10 -64.99 33.95
C VAL A 200 83.68 -64.48 33.84
N VAL A 201 82.82 -64.92 34.75
CA VAL A 201 81.47 -64.40 34.91
C VAL A 201 81.50 -63.49 36.15
N GLY A 202 80.93 -62.29 36.03
CA GLY A 202 80.79 -61.39 37.18
C GLY A 202 79.93 -62.03 38.27
N ASP A 203 80.29 -61.77 39.52
CA ASP A 203 79.70 -62.31 40.75
C ASP A 203 79.77 -63.86 40.91
N GLU A 204 80.60 -64.54 40.11
CA GLU A 204 80.96 -65.96 40.30
C GLU A 204 82.43 -66.15 40.74
N VAL A 205 82.65 -67.16 41.59
CA VAL A 205 84.00 -67.54 42.05
C VAL A 205 84.64 -68.52 41.07
N VAL A 206 85.77 -68.11 40.49
CA VAL A 206 86.64 -68.94 39.63
C VAL A 206 87.59 -69.75 40.52
N GLU A 207 87.27 -71.02 40.72
CA GLU A 207 88.06 -71.96 41.53
C GLU A 207 89.17 -72.69 40.74
N ASP A 208 89.96 -73.52 41.44
CA ASP A 208 91.07 -74.33 40.92
C ASP A 208 92.23 -73.56 40.22
N LEU A 209 92.31 -72.24 40.41
CA LEU A 209 93.37 -71.41 39.84
C LEU A 209 94.74 -71.75 40.43
N GLN A 210 95.75 -71.81 39.54
CA GLN A 210 97.14 -71.97 39.93
C GLN A 210 97.67 -70.64 40.49
N PRO A 211 98.44 -70.63 41.60
CA PRO A 211 99.00 -69.39 42.14
C PRO A 211 99.90 -68.65 41.12
N GLY A 212 99.63 -67.36 40.89
CA GLY A 212 100.29 -66.55 39.84
C GLY A 212 99.65 -65.16 39.62
N ASP A 213 100.20 -64.39 38.67
CA ASP A 213 99.74 -63.03 38.30
C ASP A 213 98.84 -63.05 37.04
N TYR A 214 97.82 -62.18 37.01
CA TYR A 214 96.75 -62.13 36.01
C TYR A 214 96.27 -60.69 35.70
N THR A 215 95.51 -60.49 34.61
CA THR A 215 94.78 -59.25 34.31
C THR A 215 93.33 -59.56 33.92
N LEU A 216 92.38 -58.86 34.54
CA LEU A 216 90.96 -58.90 34.22
C LEU A 216 90.63 -57.82 33.18
N ILE A 217 89.97 -58.22 32.09
CA ILE A 217 89.62 -57.38 30.94
C ILE A 217 88.11 -57.46 30.73
N ALA A 218 87.48 -56.34 30.40
CA ALA A 218 86.05 -56.26 30.09
C ALA A 218 85.80 -55.78 28.66
N ASP A 219 84.93 -56.47 27.95
CA ASP A 219 84.34 -55.93 26.73
C ASP A 219 83.28 -54.85 27.07
N PRO A 220 83.11 -53.80 26.23
CA PRO A 220 82.01 -52.85 26.37
C PRO A 220 80.63 -53.54 26.41
N VAL A 221 79.77 -53.11 27.32
CA VAL A 221 78.41 -53.62 27.46
C VAL A 221 77.43 -52.64 26.83
N THR A 222 76.71 -53.07 25.79
CA THR A 222 75.70 -52.25 25.12
C THR A 222 74.30 -52.81 25.39
N GLU A 223 73.41 -51.97 25.91
CA GLU A 223 71.98 -52.24 26.03
C GLU A 223 71.17 -51.13 25.34
N GLY A 224 70.41 -51.52 24.31
CA GLY A 224 69.67 -50.57 23.49
C GLY A 224 70.58 -49.49 22.90
N LEU A 225 70.32 -48.24 23.28
CA LEU A 225 71.07 -47.05 22.85
C LEU A 225 72.26 -46.71 23.77
N ARG A 226 72.40 -47.39 24.92
CA ARG A 226 73.45 -47.11 25.92
C ARG A 226 74.61 -48.08 25.80
N THR A 227 75.84 -47.57 25.85
CA THR A 227 77.08 -48.35 25.93
C THR A 227 77.88 -47.94 27.15
N PHE A 228 78.21 -48.93 27.97
CA PHE A 228 78.99 -48.82 29.18
C PHE A 228 80.39 -49.43 28.97
N VAL A 229 81.43 -48.80 29.52
CA VAL A 229 82.83 -49.22 29.37
C VAL A 229 83.56 -49.25 30.72
N ALA A 230 84.51 -50.17 30.88
CA ALA A 230 85.39 -50.28 32.05
C ALA A 230 86.87 -50.31 31.62
N GLU A 231 87.80 -49.96 32.52
CA GLU A 231 89.25 -50.06 32.29
C GLU A 231 89.83 -51.42 32.78
N ASP A 232 90.83 -51.96 32.08
CA ASP A 232 91.49 -53.24 32.41
C ASP A 232 92.19 -53.23 33.81
N LEU A 233 92.01 -54.30 34.59
CA LEU A 233 92.44 -54.40 36.00
C LEU A 233 93.44 -55.55 36.28
N PRO A 234 94.71 -55.27 36.66
CA PRO A 234 95.70 -56.30 37.01
C PRO A 234 95.59 -56.82 38.47
N LEU A 235 95.80 -58.12 38.70
CA LEU A 235 95.62 -58.81 40.01
C LEU A 235 96.51 -60.08 40.17
N SER A 236 96.52 -60.70 41.36
CA SER A 236 97.28 -61.95 41.61
C SER A 236 96.61 -62.93 42.60
N ILE A 237 96.91 -64.23 42.43
CA ILE A 237 96.24 -65.37 43.11
C ILE A 237 97.23 -66.19 43.94
N SER A 238 96.81 -66.61 45.13
CA SER A 238 97.58 -67.46 46.06
C SER A 238 96.84 -68.77 46.40
N SER A 239 97.56 -69.81 46.83
CA SER A 239 96.99 -71.15 47.09
C SER A 239 96.05 -71.17 48.30
N GLU A 240 94.93 -71.89 48.20
CA GLU A 240 93.90 -72.06 49.24
C GLU A 240 93.29 -70.73 49.75
N THR A 241 93.44 -69.64 48.98
CA THR A 241 92.86 -68.32 49.27
C THR A 241 92.06 -67.81 48.08
N GLN A 242 90.93 -67.18 48.38
CA GLN A 242 90.16 -66.39 47.42
C GLN A 242 90.73 -64.96 47.38
N THR A 243 90.98 -64.45 46.17
CA THR A 243 91.20 -63.02 45.92
C THR A 243 89.86 -62.40 45.49
N ASP A 244 89.43 -61.29 46.07
CA ASP A 244 88.24 -60.53 45.63
C ASP A 244 88.65 -59.23 44.90
N VAL A 245 88.02 -58.91 43.77
CA VAL A 245 88.20 -57.64 43.04
C VAL A 245 86.86 -57.10 42.55
N THR A 246 86.77 -55.78 42.31
CA THR A 246 85.59 -55.12 41.76
C THR A 246 85.94 -54.34 40.50
N LEU A 247 85.11 -54.43 39.46
CA LEU A 247 85.29 -53.73 38.19
C LEU A 247 84.12 -52.77 37.94
N THR A 248 84.40 -51.49 37.66
CA THR A 248 83.38 -50.45 37.51
C THR A 248 83.22 -50.02 36.06
N PHE A 249 81.98 -49.97 35.58
CA PHE A 249 81.62 -49.47 34.24
C PHE A 249 81.06 -48.04 34.29
N GLU A 250 81.32 -47.23 33.25
CA GLU A 250 80.78 -45.88 33.06
C GLU A 250 80.03 -45.75 31.73
N LEU A 251 78.93 -44.97 31.72
CA LEU A 251 78.10 -44.71 30.54
C LEU A 251 78.73 -43.69 29.58
N VAL A 252 78.80 -44.03 28.29
CA VAL A 252 79.21 -43.10 27.23
C VAL A 252 78.03 -42.21 26.81
N THR A 253 78.15 -40.89 26.93
CA THR A 253 77.08 -39.91 26.60
C THR A 253 77.00 -39.55 25.11
N ALA A 254 75.90 -38.91 24.71
CA ALA A 254 75.63 -38.43 23.35
C ALA A 254 75.78 -36.90 23.22
N SER A 255 75.72 -36.38 21.99
CA SER A 255 75.57 -34.95 21.67
C SER A 255 74.56 -34.80 20.52
N TRP A 256 73.91 -33.64 20.39
CA TRP A 256 72.82 -33.48 19.42
C TRP A 256 72.63 -32.02 19.00
N GLU A 257 72.33 -31.77 17.73
CA GLU A 257 72.01 -30.45 17.18
C GLU A 257 70.57 -30.47 16.63
N LEU A 258 69.70 -29.61 17.16
CA LEU A 258 68.35 -29.42 16.64
C LEU A 258 68.27 -28.14 15.82
N ILE A 259 67.81 -28.26 14.57
CA ILE A 259 67.56 -27.15 13.65
C ILE A 259 66.05 -26.96 13.49
N VAL A 260 65.55 -25.75 13.68
CA VAL A 260 64.13 -25.40 13.51
C VAL A 260 63.97 -24.55 12.25
N GLY A 261 63.03 -24.92 11.38
CA GLY A 261 62.74 -24.24 10.13
C GLY A 261 61.24 -24.05 9.88
N GLY A 262 60.91 -23.26 8.85
CA GLY A 262 59.53 -23.02 8.40
C GLY A 262 58.78 -21.89 9.11
N LEU A 263 59.33 -21.34 10.20
CA LEU A 263 58.84 -20.10 10.82
C LEU A 263 59.41 -18.84 10.14
N PRO A 264 58.63 -17.75 10.03
CA PRO A 264 59.12 -16.47 9.54
C PRO A 264 60.03 -15.77 10.56
N THR A 265 60.84 -14.82 10.11
CA THR A 265 61.76 -14.07 10.98
C THR A 265 61.02 -13.29 12.06
N GLY A 266 61.25 -13.62 13.33
CA GLY A 266 60.64 -12.96 14.48
C GLY A 266 59.52 -13.77 15.16
N VAL A 267 59.18 -14.96 14.65
CA VAL A 267 58.32 -15.92 15.35
C VAL A 267 59.21 -16.98 15.99
N ASP A 268 59.21 -17.03 17.32
CA ASP A 268 59.89 -18.06 18.09
C ASP A 268 59.11 -19.39 17.99
N ALA A 269 59.83 -20.51 18.04
CA ALA A 269 59.22 -21.83 18.14
C ALA A 269 58.68 -22.09 19.55
N ASN A 270 57.94 -23.18 19.73
CA ASN A 270 57.56 -23.67 21.04
C ASN A 270 57.59 -25.20 21.02
N ILE A 271 58.73 -25.78 21.42
CA ILE A 271 58.97 -27.22 21.31
C ILE A 271 59.22 -27.78 22.71
N THR A 272 58.34 -28.66 23.18
CA THR A 272 58.62 -29.46 24.39
C THR A 272 59.47 -30.66 24.01
N ILE A 273 60.52 -30.95 24.78
CA ILE A 273 61.36 -32.14 24.58
C ILE A 273 61.25 -33.03 25.80
N ASN A 274 60.75 -34.25 25.59
CA ASN A 274 60.68 -35.28 26.61
C ASN A 274 61.74 -36.35 26.31
N GLY A 275 62.56 -36.75 27.27
CA GLY A 275 63.58 -37.77 27.06
C GLY A 275 64.13 -38.34 28.38
N PRO A 276 65.27 -39.04 28.35
CA PRO A 276 65.94 -39.58 29.55
C PRO A 276 66.34 -38.52 30.58
N GLU A 277 66.43 -37.25 30.18
CA GLU A 277 66.65 -36.10 31.05
C GLU A 277 65.78 -34.91 30.61
N ASP A 278 65.59 -33.94 31.52
CA ASP A 278 64.81 -32.72 31.27
C ASP A 278 65.68 -31.66 30.57
N ILE A 279 65.32 -31.32 29.33
CA ILE A 279 65.98 -30.30 28.50
C ILE A 279 65.19 -28.96 28.51
N GLY A 280 63.96 -28.96 29.02
CA GLY A 280 63.06 -27.80 28.96
C GLY A 280 62.53 -27.46 27.57
N PRO A 281 61.66 -26.44 27.45
CA PRO A 281 61.07 -26.03 26.18
C PRO A 281 62.04 -25.18 25.35
N LEU A 282 62.10 -25.44 24.04
CA LEU A 282 62.96 -24.71 23.10
C LEU A 282 62.16 -23.71 22.25
N THR A 283 62.73 -22.51 22.10
CA THR A 283 62.19 -21.44 21.25
C THR A 283 62.90 -21.30 19.90
N GLY A 284 63.89 -22.14 19.61
CA GLY A 284 64.67 -22.08 18.38
C GLY A 284 65.61 -23.28 18.19
N SER A 285 66.61 -23.10 17.33
CA SER A 285 67.64 -24.11 17.07
C SER A 285 68.72 -24.10 18.17
N GLU A 286 69.13 -25.27 18.67
CA GLU A 286 70.09 -25.40 19.78
C GLU A 286 70.99 -26.65 19.63
N THR A 287 72.11 -26.68 20.36
CA THR A 287 73.06 -27.80 20.36
C THR A 287 73.37 -28.24 21.79
N PHE A 288 73.19 -29.53 22.07
CA PHE A 288 73.35 -30.17 23.37
C PHE A 288 74.57 -31.08 23.38
N THR A 289 75.21 -31.22 24.56
CA THR A 289 76.41 -32.06 24.76
C THR A 289 76.34 -32.76 26.12
N ASN A 290 76.84 -34.00 26.17
CA ASN A 290 76.76 -34.92 27.31
C ASN A 290 75.33 -35.40 27.63
N LEU A 291 74.48 -35.52 26.60
CA LEU A 291 73.14 -36.05 26.76
C LEU A 291 73.14 -37.54 27.15
N THR A 292 72.14 -37.95 27.92
CA THR A 292 71.91 -39.33 28.32
C THR A 292 71.33 -40.13 27.15
N PRO A 293 72.01 -41.17 26.62
CA PRO A 293 71.51 -41.90 25.47
C PRO A 293 70.14 -42.55 25.72
N GLY A 294 69.28 -42.45 24.71
CA GLY A 294 67.88 -42.82 24.76
C GLY A 294 67.07 -42.09 23.68
N ILE A 295 65.75 -42.12 23.82
CA ILE A 295 64.81 -41.54 22.86
C ILE A 295 64.32 -40.19 23.37
N TYR A 296 64.47 -39.15 22.56
CA TYR A 296 63.96 -37.81 22.80
C TYR A 296 62.77 -37.53 21.86
N GLU A 297 61.60 -37.28 22.42
CA GLU A 297 60.38 -36.91 21.70
C GLU A 297 60.24 -35.38 21.67
N LEU A 298 60.24 -34.80 20.47
CA LEU A 298 60.01 -33.37 20.24
C LEU A 298 58.54 -33.16 19.91
N THR A 299 57.85 -32.41 20.77
CA THR A 299 56.45 -32.02 20.60
C THR A 299 56.39 -30.52 20.29
N PRO A 300 56.32 -30.11 19.00
CA PRO A 300 56.08 -28.73 18.62
C PRO A 300 54.64 -28.34 18.88
N GLU A 301 54.44 -27.38 19.79
CA GLU A 301 53.17 -26.68 19.95
C GLU A 301 52.95 -25.70 18.78
N PRO A 302 51.69 -25.44 18.39
CA PRO A 302 51.36 -24.42 17.40
C PRO A 302 51.84 -23.02 17.83
N VAL A 303 52.28 -22.22 16.86
CA VAL A 303 52.70 -20.82 17.11
C VAL A 303 52.04 -19.88 16.10
N GLU A 304 51.71 -18.67 16.55
CA GLU A 304 51.08 -17.62 15.75
C GLU A 304 52.08 -16.51 15.40
N ASP A 305 51.82 -15.75 14.33
CA ASP A 305 52.56 -14.51 14.05
C ASP A 305 52.16 -13.38 15.04
N GLU A 306 52.96 -12.30 15.08
CA GLU A 306 52.74 -11.15 15.98
C GLU A 306 51.35 -10.47 15.79
N GLY A 307 50.64 -10.79 14.71
CA GLY A 307 49.27 -10.35 14.42
C GLY A 307 48.15 -11.37 14.70
N GLY A 308 48.45 -12.63 15.04
CA GLY A 308 47.43 -13.67 15.30
C GLY A 308 46.66 -14.14 14.06
N ARG A 309 47.24 -14.03 12.86
CA ARG A 309 46.57 -14.33 11.57
C ARG A 309 47.12 -15.59 10.91
N ALA A 310 48.43 -15.79 11.02
CA ALA A 310 49.16 -16.92 10.49
C ALA A 310 49.48 -17.91 11.61
N LEU A 311 48.88 -19.10 11.56
CA LEU A 311 49.13 -20.21 12.47
C LEU A 311 50.10 -21.19 11.82
N TYR A 312 51.16 -21.55 12.53
CA TYR A 312 52.16 -22.51 12.09
C TYR A 312 52.14 -23.73 13.00
N ARG A 313 52.17 -24.94 12.43
CA ARG A 313 52.27 -26.20 13.19
C ARG A 313 53.48 -27.02 12.75
N GLY A 314 54.26 -27.50 13.70
CA GLY A 314 55.21 -28.59 13.48
C GLY A 314 54.53 -29.96 13.56
N LEU A 315 55.26 -31.02 13.21
CA LEU A 315 54.85 -32.40 13.47
C LEU A 315 55.72 -32.99 14.59
N PRO A 316 55.15 -33.72 15.56
CA PRO A 316 55.93 -34.45 16.55
C PRO A 316 57.00 -35.32 15.89
N THR A 317 58.22 -35.26 16.43
CA THR A 317 59.40 -35.91 15.85
C THR A 317 60.14 -36.66 16.95
N GLU A 318 60.39 -37.94 16.75
CA GLU A 318 61.16 -38.78 17.67
C GLU A 318 62.62 -38.86 17.20
N VAL A 319 63.56 -38.75 18.14
CA VAL A 319 65.01 -38.81 17.89
C VAL A 319 65.65 -39.82 18.83
N GLU A 320 66.15 -40.91 18.27
CA GLU A 320 66.99 -41.87 18.98
C GLU A 320 68.43 -41.32 19.04
N LEU A 321 69.00 -41.19 20.24
CA LEU A 321 70.41 -40.83 20.45
C LEU A 321 71.14 -41.98 21.15
N ALA A 322 72.09 -42.60 20.47
CA ALA A 322 72.98 -43.61 21.01
C ALA A 322 74.24 -43.02 21.66
N SER A 323 74.90 -43.80 22.51
CA SER A 323 76.20 -43.49 23.10
C SER A 323 77.24 -43.07 22.06
N GLY A 324 77.63 -41.79 22.08
CA GLY A 324 78.61 -41.20 21.17
C GLY A 324 78.03 -40.54 19.91
N ASP A 325 76.70 -40.51 19.72
CA ASP A 325 76.06 -39.85 18.58
C ASP A 325 76.29 -38.33 18.55
N ASN A 326 76.22 -37.75 17.34
CA ASN A 326 76.37 -36.32 17.10
C ASN A 326 75.69 -35.80 15.81
N ASP A 327 74.72 -36.52 15.26
CA ASP A 327 74.02 -36.14 14.02
C ASP A 327 72.91 -35.07 14.28
N PRO A 328 72.69 -34.12 13.34
CA PRO A 328 71.68 -33.07 13.49
C PRO A 328 70.27 -33.51 13.05
N THR A 329 69.25 -33.05 13.77
CA THR A 329 67.82 -33.20 13.40
C THR A 329 67.24 -31.89 12.90
N THR A 330 66.29 -31.93 11.96
CA THR A 330 65.54 -30.72 11.51
C THR A 330 64.04 -30.87 11.75
N LEU A 331 63.45 -29.92 12.46
CA LEU A 331 62.01 -29.80 12.71
C LEU A 331 61.43 -28.65 11.86
N ILE A 332 60.34 -28.92 11.12
CA ILE A 332 59.74 -27.94 10.20
C ILE A 332 58.32 -27.60 10.65
N TYR A 333 58.08 -26.31 10.88
CA TYR A 333 56.75 -25.73 11.02
C TYR A 333 56.14 -25.41 9.65
N SER A 334 54.86 -25.70 9.45
CA SER A 334 54.11 -25.42 8.22
C SER A 334 53.00 -24.40 8.48
N LEU A 335 52.85 -23.42 7.59
CA LEU A 335 51.76 -22.45 7.61
C LEU A 335 50.42 -23.13 7.32
N MET A 336 49.41 -22.83 8.13
CA MET A 336 48.04 -23.24 7.88
C MET A 336 47.29 -22.22 7.02
N LEU A 337 46.56 -22.72 6.03
CA LEU A 337 45.83 -21.90 5.06
C LEU A 337 44.41 -21.61 5.53
N ALA A 338 43.83 -20.56 4.96
CA ALA A 338 42.46 -20.11 5.20
C ALA A 338 41.54 -20.46 4.01
N SER A 339 40.26 -20.17 4.14
CA SER A 339 39.28 -20.24 3.06
C SER A 339 38.31 -19.07 3.09
N LEU A 340 37.76 -18.73 1.93
CA LEU A 340 36.86 -17.60 1.73
C LEU A 340 35.61 -18.10 0.98
N ASN A 341 34.45 -18.04 1.63
CA ASN A 341 33.19 -18.49 1.06
C ASN A 341 32.34 -17.28 0.61
N ILE A 342 32.10 -17.15 -0.69
CA ILE A 342 31.48 -15.97 -1.29
C ILE A 342 30.09 -16.34 -1.79
N THR A 343 29.08 -15.58 -1.38
CA THR A 343 27.70 -15.69 -1.86
C THR A 343 27.32 -14.44 -2.64
N VAL A 344 26.65 -14.60 -3.78
CA VAL A 344 26.21 -13.51 -4.66
C VAL A 344 24.69 -13.43 -4.66
N GLU A 345 24.15 -12.31 -4.19
CA GLU A 345 22.70 -12.09 -4.07
C GLU A 345 22.24 -10.86 -4.87
N GLY A 346 20.95 -10.77 -5.18
CA GLY A 346 20.34 -9.60 -5.84
C GLY A 346 20.37 -9.61 -7.38
N LEU A 347 20.88 -10.67 -8.01
CA LEU A 347 20.83 -10.87 -9.47
C LEU A 347 19.67 -11.80 -9.89
N PRO A 348 19.16 -11.70 -11.14
CA PRO A 348 18.17 -12.63 -11.67
C PRO A 348 18.69 -14.07 -11.71
N THR A 349 17.81 -15.05 -11.45
CA THR A 349 18.18 -16.48 -11.35
C THR A 349 18.90 -17.01 -12.60
N GLY A 350 20.06 -17.63 -12.41
CA GLY A 350 20.92 -18.13 -13.49
C GLY A 350 21.82 -17.07 -14.14
N THR A 351 21.94 -15.88 -13.54
CA THR A 351 22.89 -14.84 -13.95
C THR A 351 24.19 -14.97 -13.16
N ASN A 352 25.32 -14.99 -13.86
CA ASN A 352 26.67 -14.97 -13.29
C ASN A 352 27.21 -13.53 -13.22
N ALA A 353 28.16 -13.30 -12.32
CA ALA A 353 28.78 -12.00 -12.08
C ALA A 353 30.29 -12.13 -11.86
N ASP A 354 31.09 -11.45 -12.67
CA ASP A 354 32.54 -11.46 -12.55
C ASP A 354 32.95 -10.62 -11.32
N ILE A 355 33.56 -11.27 -10.32
CA ILE A 355 34.12 -10.62 -9.14
C ILE A 355 35.62 -10.89 -9.12
N THR A 356 36.42 -9.84 -9.29
CA THR A 356 37.88 -9.93 -9.22
C THR A 356 38.33 -9.89 -7.76
N THR A 357 38.94 -10.98 -7.31
CA THR A 357 39.43 -11.15 -5.94
C THR A 357 40.95 -11.13 -5.93
N THR A 358 41.53 -10.13 -5.25
CA THR A 358 42.99 -9.94 -5.10
C THR A 358 43.41 -10.11 -3.64
N GLY A 359 44.58 -10.69 -3.38
CA GLY A 359 45.03 -11.01 -2.03
C GLY A 359 46.56 -10.98 -1.85
N PRO A 360 47.07 -11.54 -0.73
CA PRO A 360 48.50 -11.62 -0.42
C PRO A 360 49.32 -12.37 -1.50
N GLU A 361 50.64 -12.17 -1.47
CA GLU A 361 51.62 -12.79 -2.37
C GLU A 361 51.38 -12.58 -3.90
N GLY A 362 50.48 -11.68 -4.26
CA GLY A 362 50.09 -11.45 -5.66
C GLY A 362 48.99 -12.40 -6.15
N PHE A 363 48.23 -13.01 -5.24
CA PHE A 363 47.02 -13.75 -5.58
C PHE A 363 46.01 -12.86 -6.31
N GLU A 364 45.54 -13.31 -7.47
CA GLU A 364 44.48 -12.67 -8.25
C GLU A 364 43.67 -13.76 -8.96
N THR A 365 42.34 -13.73 -8.80
CA THR A 365 41.40 -14.61 -9.50
C THR A 365 40.11 -13.87 -9.83
N THR A 366 39.29 -14.44 -10.70
CA THR A 366 37.93 -13.96 -10.99
C THR A 366 36.95 -15.12 -10.79
N ILE A 367 36.04 -14.96 -9.83
CA ILE A 367 34.91 -15.88 -9.62
C ILE A 367 33.69 -15.37 -10.41
N THR A 368 32.70 -16.23 -10.63
CA THR A 368 31.52 -15.88 -11.47
C THR A 368 30.16 -16.02 -10.78
N GLY A 369 30.13 -16.26 -9.47
CA GLY A 369 28.90 -16.49 -8.69
C GLY A 369 29.23 -16.98 -7.28
N ASP A 370 28.35 -17.76 -6.67
CA ASP A 370 28.61 -18.44 -5.39
C ASP A 370 29.84 -19.38 -5.51
N GLU A 371 30.90 -19.10 -4.75
CA GLU A 371 32.16 -19.87 -4.84
C GLU A 371 32.93 -19.85 -3.51
N GLN A 372 33.51 -21.00 -3.14
CA GLN A 372 34.43 -21.11 -2.01
C GLN A 372 35.86 -21.22 -2.55
N LEU A 373 36.70 -20.25 -2.21
CA LEU A 373 38.13 -20.28 -2.46
C LEU A 373 38.85 -20.94 -1.28
N THR A 374 39.57 -22.03 -1.52
CA THR A 374 40.36 -22.75 -0.52
C THR A 374 41.86 -22.46 -0.67
N ASP A 375 42.66 -22.97 0.27
CA ASP A 375 44.12 -22.94 0.20
C ASP A 375 44.71 -21.52 0.11
N LEU A 376 44.02 -20.56 0.73
CA LEU A 376 44.38 -19.15 0.71
C LEU A 376 45.39 -18.80 1.81
N VAL A 377 46.44 -18.07 1.46
CA VAL A 377 47.37 -17.51 2.46
C VAL A 377 46.62 -16.50 3.33
N PRO A 378 46.70 -16.57 4.67
CA PRO A 378 46.07 -15.61 5.57
C PRO A 378 46.46 -14.15 5.29
N GLY A 379 45.52 -13.22 5.48
CA GLY A 379 45.69 -11.78 5.18
C GLY A 379 44.47 -11.17 4.47
N ASP A 380 44.64 -9.95 3.95
CA ASP A 380 43.55 -9.16 3.38
C ASP A 380 43.26 -9.51 1.91
N TYR A 381 42.00 -9.86 1.62
CA TYR A 381 41.50 -10.10 0.25
C TYR A 381 40.49 -9.02 -0.14
N THR A 382 40.73 -8.35 -1.26
CA THR A 382 39.82 -7.34 -1.83
C THR A 382 39.02 -7.92 -2.98
N LEU A 383 37.70 -7.93 -2.84
CA LEU A 383 36.72 -8.36 -3.82
C LEU A 383 36.20 -7.13 -4.56
N THR A 384 36.35 -7.11 -5.88
CA THR A 384 35.91 -6.03 -6.78
C THR A 384 34.88 -6.58 -7.77
N PRO A 385 33.57 -6.41 -7.48
CA PRO A 385 32.50 -6.82 -8.39
C PRO A 385 32.46 -5.97 -9.65
N ALA A 386 32.20 -6.59 -10.80
CA ALA A 386 31.91 -5.88 -12.06
C ALA A 386 30.40 -5.63 -12.20
N ASP A 387 30.02 -4.53 -12.87
CA ASP A 387 28.61 -4.23 -13.20
C ASP A 387 28.03 -5.30 -14.15
N VAL A 388 26.85 -5.81 -13.83
CA VAL A 388 26.18 -6.90 -14.58
C VAL A 388 24.96 -6.34 -15.31
N THR A 389 24.86 -6.53 -16.63
CA THR A 389 23.70 -6.07 -17.42
C THR A 389 22.84 -7.23 -17.91
N VAL A 390 21.60 -7.32 -17.43
CA VAL A 390 20.59 -8.31 -17.85
C VAL A 390 19.32 -7.59 -18.28
N GLY A 391 18.72 -7.98 -19.41
CA GLY A 391 17.46 -7.37 -19.90
C GLY A 391 17.54 -5.90 -20.34
N GLY A 392 18.68 -5.23 -20.15
CA GLY A 392 18.85 -3.78 -20.31
C GLY A 392 19.02 -3.03 -18.98
N VAL A 393 18.85 -3.71 -17.85
CA VAL A 393 19.11 -3.20 -16.48
C VAL A 393 20.56 -3.50 -16.11
N THR A 394 21.26 -2.49 -15.60
CA THR A 394 22.63 -2.65 -15.06
C THR A 394 22.57 -2.69 -13.54
N TYR A 395 22.97 -3.82 -12.98
CA TYR A 395 23.09 -4.07 -11.55
C TYR A 395 24.53 -3.78 -11.11
N SER A 396 24.69 -3.08 -9.99
CA SER A 396 26.01 -2.78 -9.42
C SER A 396 26.12 -3.26 -7.98
N ALA A 397 27.34 -3.56 -7.54
CA ALA A 397 27.66 -3.95 -6.17
C ALA A 397 28.92 -3.21 -5.70
N THR A 398 28.99 -2.88 -4.41
CA THR A 398 30.16 -2.21 -3.82
C THR A 398 31.24 -3.25 -3.49
N GLY A 399 32.49 -2.98 -3.90
CA GLY A 399 33.63 -3.82 -3.52
C GLY A 399 33.93 -3.77 -2.02
N THR A 400 34.54 -4.83 -1.50
CA THR A 400 34.84 -5.00 -0.07
C THR A 400 36.20 -5.65 0.14
N THR A 401 36.80 -5.43 1.31
CA THR A 401 38.05 -6.08 1.74
C THR A 401 37.79 -6.87 3.00
N VAL A 402 38.29 -8.11 3.04
CA VAL A 402 38.00 -9.09 4.09
C VAL A 402 39.29 -9.77 4.53
N GLU A 403 39.52 -9.81 5.83
CA GLU A 403 40.68 -10.45 6.45
C GLU A 403 40.44 -11.95 6.61
N LEU A 404 41.41 -12.76 6.18
CA LEU A 404 41.40 -14.22 6.36
C LEU A 404 42.42 -14.63 7.43
N ILE A 405 41.98 -15.52 8.32
CA ILE A 405 42.77 -16.09 9.41
C ILE A 405 42.93 -17.60 9.15
N SER A 406 44.09 -18.15 9.51
CA SER A 406 44.43 -19.56 9.34
C SER A 406 43.36 -20.51 9.87
N GLU A 407 43.12 -21.63 9.18
CA GLU A 407 42.14 -22.67 9.51
C GLU A 407 40.66 -22.20 9.53
N GLN A 408 40.36 -20.92 9.28
CA GLN A 408 39.00 -20.39 9.22
C GLN A 408 38.43 -20.36 7.79
N THR A 409 37.10 -20.45 7.68
CA THR A 409 36.35 -20.12 6.45
C THR A 409 35.57 -18.84 6.69
N THR A 410 36.00 -17.73 6.10
CA THR A 410 35.33 -16.43 6.27
C THR A 410 34.19 -16.29 5.24
N PRO A 411 32.93 -16.06 5.66
CA PRO A 411 31.82 -15.85 4.74
C PRO A 411 31.71 -14.38 4.29
N VAL A 412 31.39 -14.16 3.02
CA VAL A 412 31.21 -12.82 2.42
C VAL A 412 29.99 -12.83 1.50
N VAL A 413 29.11 -11.83 1.63
CA VAL A 413 27.96 -11.66 0.72
C VAL A 413 28.18 -10.43 -0.15
N ILE A 414 28.08 -10.60 -1.47
CA ILE A 414 28.11 -9.52 -2.46
C ILE A 414 26.68 -9.32 -2.97
N THR A 415 26.02 -8.26 -2.51
CA THR A 415 24.66 -7.92 -2.93
C THR A 415 24.68 -6.93 -4.09
N TYR A 416 24.18 -7.37 -5.23
CA TYR A 416 23.90 -6.53 -6.39
C TYR A 416 22.57 -5.81 -6.24
N VAL A 417 22.52 -4.52 -6.58
CA VAL A 417 21.30 -3.72 -6.54
C VAL A 417 20.96 -3.18 -7.93
N ALA A 418 19.67 -3.19 -8.26
CA ALA A 418 19.14 -2.48 -9.42
C ALA A 418 18.99 -0.97 -9.12
N PRO A 419 18.98 -0.10 -10.14
CA PRO A 419 18.65 1.32 -9.95
C PRO A 419 17.21 1.50 -9.46
N ALA A 420 16.97 2.46 -8.56
CA ALA A 420 15.61 2.77 -8.11
C ALA A 420 14.73 3.32 -9.26
N THR A 421 13.54 2.75 -9.43
CA THR A 421 12.52 3.20 -10.37
C THR A 421 11.56 4.20 -9.73
N THR A 422 11.02 5.12 -10.51
CA THR A 422 10.18 6.23 -10.00
C THR A 422 8.89 6.36 -10.79
N LEU A 423 7.77 6.35 -10.07
CA LEU A 423 6.46 6.80 -10.56
C LEU A 423 6.29 8.28 -10.21
N THR A 424 6.29 9.16 -11.22
CA THR A 424 5.92 10.57 -11.07
C THR A 424 4.42 10.72 -11.22
N LEU A 425 3.71 10.89 -10.11
CA LEU A 425 2.28 11.15 -10.08
C LEU A 425 2.04 12.65 -10.25
N ASN A 426 1.63 13.05 -11.45
CA ASN A 426 1.03 14.37 -11.68
C ASN A 426 -0.41 14.32 -11.20
N TYR A 427 -0.85 15.33 -10.46
CA TYR A 427 -2.18 15.33 -9.87
C TYR A 427 -2.88 16.68 -10.03
N ASP A 428 -4.17 16.62 -10.36
CA ASP A 428 -5.10 17.73 -10.25
C ASP A 428 -6.28 17.29 -9.37
N LEU A 429 -6.25 17.69 -8.10
CA LEU A 429 -7.23 17.27 -7.10
C LEU A 429 -8.26 18.36 -6.78
N GLY A 430 -8.16 19.51 -7.46
CA GLY A 430 -8.94 20.71 -7.19
C GLY A 430 -8.76 21.28 -5.78
N ASP A 431 -9.57 22.29 -5.47
CA ASP A 431 -9.54 23.02 -4.19
C ASP A 431 -10.54 22.47 -3.15
N ALA A 432 -11.22 21.36 -3.44
CA ALA A 432 -12.28 20.78 -2.60
C ALA A 432 -11.79 20.31 -1.21
N GLY A 433 -10.50 20.04 -1.06
CA GLY A 433 -9.90 19.66 0.21
C GLY A 433 -8.62 18.85 0.04
N THR A 434 -8.44 17.87 0.92
CA THR A 434 -7.27 16.99 0.94
C THR A 434 -7.69 15.54 0.71
N TYR A 435 -6.97 14.85 -0.15
CA TYR A 435 -7.17 13.45 -0.49
C TYR A 435 -6.06 12.61 0.15
N THR A 436 -6.38 11.39 0.56
CA THR A 436 -5.37 10.37 0.88
C THR A 436 -5.38 9.37 -0.26
N LEU A 437 -4.32 9.37 -1.06
CA LEU A 437 -4.11 8.50 -2.21
C LEU A 437 -3.35 7.26 -1.79
N GLU A 438 -3.79 6.10 -2.25
CA GLU A 438 -3.05 4.84 -2.23
C GLU A 438 -2.55 4.52 -3.64
N VAL A 439 -1.25 4.25 -3.76
CA VAL A 439 -0.68 3.53 -4.90
C VAL A 439 -0.75 2.05 -4.55
N VAL A 440 -1.50 1.28 -5.33
CA VAL A 440 -1.62 -0.17 -5.19
C VAL A 440 -0.94 -0.89 -6.35
N ASP A 441 -0.35 -2.05 -6.07
CA ASP A 441 0.18 -2.94 -7.11
C ASP A 441 -0.91 -3.79 -7.79
N ALA A 442 -0.51 -4.63 -8.76
CA ALA A 442 -1.41 -5.54 -9.47
C ALA A 442 -2.08 -6.62 -8.60
N SER A 443 -1.67 -6.77 -7.33
CA SER A 443 -2.30 -7.61 -6.31
C SER A 443 -3.18 -6.83 -5.33
N ASP A 444 -3.46 -5.55 -5.62
CA ASP A 444 -4.19 -4.59 -4.77
C ASP A 444 -3.50 -4.29 -3.42
N THR A 445 -2.20 -4.58 -3.32
CA THR A 445 -1.41 -4.26 -2.11
C THR A 445 -0.96 -2.81 -2.16
N VAL A 446 -1.21 -2.05 -1.08
CA VAL A 446 -0.78 -0.64 -0.96
C VAL A 446 0.75 -0.58 -0.82
N VAL A 447 1.43 -0.06 -1.84
CA VAL A 447 2.89 0.13 -1.84
C VAL A 447 3.29 1.52 -1.38
N ALA A 448 2.42 2.52 -1.52
CA ALA A 448 2.64 3.87 -1.03
C ALA A 448 1.31 4.57 -0.71
N THR A 449 1.34 5.45 0.29
CA THR A 449 0.23 6.37 0.60
C THR A 449 0.74 7.81 0.52
N ARG A 450 -0.08 8.74 0.00
CA ARG A 450 0.22 10.18 -0.10
C ARG A 450 -0.99 11.02 0.24
N THR A 451 -0.77 12.12 0.96
CA THR A 451 -1.84 13.05 1.36
C THR A 451 -1.65 14.36 0.60
N LEU A 452 -2.54 14.64 -0.35
CA LEU A 452 -2.35 15.65 -1.40
C LEU A 452 -3.58 16.55 -1.57
N SER A 453 -3.38 17.75 -2.12
CA SER A 453 -4.43 18.73 -2.43
C SER A 453 -3.97 19.66 -3.56
N GLY A 454 -4.94 20.28 -4.26
CA GLY A 454 -4.66 21.18 -5.38
C GLY A 454 -4.00 20.48 -6.57
N GLN A 455 -3.21 21.26 -7.32
CA GLN A 455 -2.43 20.78 -8.47
C GLN A 455 -0.96 20.60 -8.12
N GLY A 456 -0.33 19.55 -8.64
CA GLY A 456 1.10 19.32 -8.44
C GLY A 456 1.66 18.07 -9.11
N SER A 457 2.85 17.67 -8.65
CA SER A 457 3.55 16.48 -9.12
C SER A 457 4.40 15.92 -7.98
N GLU A 458 4.28 14.63 -7.70
CA GLU A 458 5.05 13.95 -6.66
C GLU A 458 5.77 12.73 -7.21
N ALA A 459 7.04 12.56 -6.80
CA ALA A 459 7.84 11.39 -7.13
C ALA A 459 7.67 10.30 -6.06
N ILE A 460 7.28 9.10 -6.49
CA ILE A 460 7.06 7.94 -5.62
C ILE A 460 8.01 6.84 -6.10
N GLU A 461 8.94 6.43 -5.24
CA GLU A 461 9.77 5.26 -5.48
C GLU A 461 8.90 4.01 -5.35
N VAL A 462 8.84 3.23 -6.43
CA VAL A 462 8.14 1.94 -6.50
C VAL A 462 9.01 0.97 -7.29
N PRO A 463 8.98 -0.34 -6.99
CA PRO A 463 9.61 -1.36 -7.83
C PRO A 463 9.12 -1.34 -9.29
N ALA A 464 9.76 -2.14 -10.14
CA ALA A 464 9.18 -2.45 -11.44
C ALA A 464 7.89 -3.24 -11.26
N GLY A 465 6.82 -2.84 -11.95
CA GLY A 465 5.49 -3.40 -11.71
C GLY A 465 4.38 -2.71 -12.48
N THR A 466 3.14 -3.08 -12.18
CA THR A 466 1.94 -2.39 -12.67
C THR A 466 1.18 -1.83 -11.48
N TYR A 467 0.84 -0.55 -11.53
CA TYR A 467 0.30 0.21 -10.40
C TYR A 467 -0.99 0.94 -10.76
N SER A 468 -1.92 1.02 -9.80
CA SER A 468 -3.11 1.86 -9.89
C SER A 468 -3.16 2.84 -8.71
N VAL A 469 -3.76 4.01 -8.89
CA VAL A 469 -3.97 5.00 -7.83
C VAL A 469 -5.47 5.06 -7.48
N ARG A 470 -5.78 5.04 -6.18
CA ARG A 470 -7.15 5.21 -5.65
C ARG A 470 -7.16 6.14 -4.45
N ALA A 471 -8.33 6.72 -4.13
CA ALA A 471 -8.53 7.44 -2.88
C ALA A 471 -8.87 6.47 -1.76
N ALA A 472 -8.11 6.49 -0.66
CA ALA A 472 -8.53 5.92 0.62
C ALA A 472 -9.47 6.87 1.38
N THR A 473 -9.26 8.18 1.22
CA THR A 473 -10.19 9.23 1.66
C THR A 473 -10.24 10.34 0.62
N ALA A 474 -11.43 10.86 0.34
CA ALA A 474 -11.66 12.04 -0.48
C ALA A 474 -12.43 13.10 0.32
N PRO A 475 -12.35 14.40 -0.04
CA PRO A 475 -13.33 15.38 0.39
C PRO A 475 -14.71 15.04 -0.21
N THR A 476 -15.77 15.48 0.46
CA THR A 476 -17.12 15.44 -0.10
C THR A 476 -17.55 16.79 -0.66
N ASP A 477 -18.46 16.78 -1.62
CA ASP A 477 -19.21 17.98 -2.01
C ASP A 477 -20.24 18.40 -0.93
N GLN A 478 -21.02 19.45 -1.23
CA GLN A 478 -22.05 19.97 -0.32
C GLN A 478 -23.25 19.02 -0.08
N TRP A 479 -23.38 17.96 -0.88
CA TRP A 479 -24.40 16.92 -0.76
C TRP A 479 -23.84 15.62 -0.12
N GLY A 480 -22.57 15.63 0.29
CA GLY A 480 -21.92 14.48 0.91
C GLY A 480 -21.45 13.40 -0.08
N ASN A 481 -21.31 13.73 -1.37
CA ASN A 481 -20.75 12.81 -2.37
C ASN A 481 -19.23 12.86 -2.32
N ASP A 482 -18.56 11.71 -2.21
CA ASP A 482 -17.10 11.63 -2.29
C ASP A 482 -16.60 11.99 -3.70
N PHE A 483 -15.59 12.86 -3.80
CA PHE A 483 -14.88 13.09 -5.06
C PHE A 483 -14.13 11.81 -5.49
N TYR A 484 -14.23 11.46 -6.77
CA TYR A 484 -13.65 10.23 -7.31
C TYR A 484 -12.49 10.53 -8.26
N LEU A 485 -11.52 9.62 -8.30
CA LEU A 485 -10.31 9.78 -9.10
C LEU A 485 -10.42 9.08 -10.46
N THR A 486 -9.92 9.76 -11.47
CA THR A 486 -9.70 9.25 -12.82
C THR A 486 -8.23 9.36 -13.21
N GLY A 487 -7.82 8.62 -14.23
CA GLY A 487 -6.40 8.46 -14.58
C GLY A 487 -5.67 7.44 -13.70
N ALA A 488 -4.35 7.36 -13.88
CA ALA A 488 -3.40 6.52 -13.15
C ALA A 488 -3.89 5.08 -12.80
N ARG A 489 -4.48 4.38 -13.77
CA ARG A 489 -4.83 2.95 -13.67
C ARG A 489 -3.91 2.11 -14.55
N ASP A 490 -3.54 0.94 -14.05
CA ASP A 490 -2.70 -0.07 -14.72
C ASP A 490 -1.41 0.50 -15.33
N VAL A 491 -0.78 1.43 -14.60
CA VAL A 491 0.45 2.13 -14.98
C VAL A 491 1.63 1.17 -14.88
N VAL A 492 2.18 0.77 -16.03
CA VAL A 492 3.36 -0.09 -16.10
C VAL A 492 4.64 0.73 -15.87
N VAL A 493 5.34 0.45 -14.78
CA VAL A 493 6.66 0.99 -14.44
C VAL A 493 7.72 -0.08 -14.77
N PRO A 494 8.55 0.10 -15.83
CA PRO A 494 9.58 -0.87 -16.18
C PRO A 494 10.88 -0.64 -15.40
N GLU A 495 11.74 -1.67 -15.36
CA GLU A 495 12.91 -1.85 -14.48
C GLU A 495 14.03 -0.80 -14.55
N SER A 496 13.89 0.27 -15.34
CA SER A 496 14.92 1.32 -15.46
C SER A 496 14.39 2.63 -16.08
N ASN A 497 13.20 3.11 -15.67
CA ASN A 497 12.69 4.43 -16.10
C ASN A 497 11.99 5.21 -14.99
N ILE A 498 11.91 6.53 -15.20
CA ILE A 498 10.90 7.39 -14.60
C ILE A 498 9.65 7.30 -15.48
N VAL A 499 8.54 6.82 -14.93
CA VAL A 499 7.23 6.81 -15.61
C VAL A 499 6.36 7.87 -14.97
N SER A 500 5.71 8.69 -15.78
CA SER A 500 4.72 9.65 -15.30
C SER A 500 3.31 9.16 -15.56
N ALA A 501 2.45 9.33 -14.55
CA ALA A 501 1.02 9.10 -14.64
C ALA A 501 0.27 10.34 -14.14
N SER A 502 -0.92 10.58 -14.67
CA SER A 502 -1.79 11.66 -14.21
C SER A 502 -3.00 11.10 -13.47
N VAL A 503 -3.37 11.73 -12.36
CA VAL A 503 -4.62 11.50 -11.63
C VAL A 503 -5.41 12.81 -11.52
N GLU A 504 -6.71 12.76 -11.77
CA GLU A 504 -7.60 13.91 -11.71
C GLU A 504 -8.82 13.58 -10.84
N ALA A 505 -9.13 14.46 -9.89
CA ALA A 505 -10.36 14.35 -9.10
C ALA A 505 -11.50 15.04 -9.84
N ILE A 506 -12.54 14.28 -10.19
CA ILE A 506 -13.71 14.81 -10.88
C ILE A 506 -14.82 15.08 -9.88
N GLU A 507 -15.51 16.22 -10.06
CA GLU A 507 -16.71 16.55 -9.29
C GLU A 507 -17.74 15.41 -9.39
N PRO A 508 -18.24 14.89 -8.25
CA PRO A 508 -19.04 13.67 -8.24
C PRO A 508 -20.38 13.81 -8.96
N THR A 509 -20.93 15.02 -9.05
CA THR A 509 -22.16 15.33 -9.77
C THR A 509 -21.96 15.72 -11.24
N LEU A 510 -20.71 15.81 -11.72
CA LEU A 510 -20.39 16.25 -13.08
C LEU A 510 -20.38 15.06 -14.06
N VAL A 511 -21.20 15.17 -15.10
CA VAL A 511 -21.16 14.30 -16.29
C VAL A 511 -20.07 14.80 -17.22
N THR A 512 -19.10 13.95 -17.52
CA THR A 512 -17.92 14.29 -18.34
C THR A 512 -17.88 13.55 -19.67
N ARG A 513 -18.87 12.68 -19.94
CA ARG A 513 -18.91 11.79 -21.09
C ARG A 513 -20.28 11.71 -21.75
N THR A 514 -20.27 11.36 -23.03
CA THR A 514 -21.43 11.23 -23.90
C THR A 514 -21.97 9.80 -24.04
N ASP A 515 -21.21 8.79 -23.61
CA ASP A 515 -21.63 7.39 -23.66
C ASP A 515 -22.40 6.95 -22.40
N ASP A 516 -23.25 5.93 -22.55
CA ASP A 516 -24.23 5.50 -21.54
C ASP A 516 -23.64 4.93 -20.24
N ALA A 517 -22.38 4.48 -20.24
CA ALA A 517 -21.84 3.60 -19.19
C ALA A 517 -20.37 3.88 -18.85
N GLY A 518 -20.02 3.59 -17.59
CA GLY A 518 -18.68 3.80 -17.05
C GLY A 518 -18.52 5.15 -16.35
N PRO A 519 -17.39 5.38 -15.65
CA PRO A 519 -17.20 6.57 -14.84
C PRO A 519 -17.31 7.87 -15.64
N GLY A 520 -18.20 8.77 -15.20
CA GLY A 520 -18.47 10.06 -15.85
C GLY A 520 -19.63 10.06 -16.84
N SER A 521 -20.30 8.91 -17.07
CA SER A 521 -21.56 8.88 -17.82
C SER A 521 -22.75 9.38 -17.00
N LEU A 522 -23.78 9.91 -17.65
CA LEU A 522 -25.00 10.39 -16.98
C LEU A 522 -25.62 9.33 -16.06
N ARG A 523 -25.71 8.08 -16.53
CA ARG A 523 -26.25 6.95 -15.77
C ARG A 523 -25.43 6.66 -14.52
N GLU A 524 -24.11 6.64 -14.64
CA GLU A 524 -23.21 6.33 -13.54
C GLU A 524 -23.21 7.45 -12.49
N VAL A 525 -23.18 8.70 -12.94
CA VAL A 525 -23.32 9.91 -12.11
C VAL A 525 -24.63 9.88 -11.32
N ILE A 526 -25.79 9.70 -11.97
CA ILE A 526 -27.10 9.56 -11.30
C ILE A 526 -27.10 8.37 -10.33
N GLY A 527 -26.45 7.26 -10.70
CA GLY A 527 -26.34 6.06 -9.88
C GLY A 527 -25.67 6.33 -8.53
N ARG A 528 -24.51 7.02 -8.54
CA ARG A 528 -23.67 7.22 -7.35
C ARG A 528 -24.09 8.37 -6.42
N VAL A 529 -24.70 9.44 -6.93
CA VAL A 529 -24.93 10.66 -6.14
C VAL A 529 -26.05 10.53 -5.10
N ASN A 530 -25.86 11.13 -3.94
CA ASN A 530 -26.82 11.24 -2.86
C ASN A 530 -28.08 11.99 -3.29
N ALA A 531 -29.15 11.87 -2.49
CA ALA A 531 -30.35 12.68 -2.66
C ALA A 531 -30.04 14.19 -2.59
N ASP A 532 -30.89 14.98 -3.24
CA ASP A 532 -30.82 16.44 -3.37
C ASP A 532 -29.63 16.98 -4.20
N SER A 533 -28.78 16.09 -4.74
CA SER A 533 -27.65 16.44 -5.60
C SER A 533 -28.08 17.13 -6.91
N VAL A 534 -27.24 18.05 -7.39
CA VAL A 534 -27.43 18.73 -8.68
C VAL A 534 -26.42 18.21 -9.69
N VAL A 535 -26.89 17.41 -10.63
CA VAL A 535 -26.12 16.87 -11.75
C VAL A 535 -25.99 17.92 -12.85
N THR A 536 -24.76 18.14 -13.29
CA THR A 536 -24.37 19.10 -14.34
C THR A 536 -23.51 18.43 -15.40
N PHE A 537 -23.23 19.11 -16.50
CA PHE A 537 -22.50 18.55 -17.64
C PHE A 537 -21.25 19.38 -17.94
N ALA A 538 -20.12 18.71 -18.16
CA ALA A 538 -18.88 19.39 -18.53
C ALA A 538 -19.02 20.10 -19.90
N PRO A 539 -18.28 21.20 -20.14
CA PRO A 539 -18.30 21.88 -21.44
C PRO A 539 -17.97 20.91 -22.60
N GLY A 540 -18.82 20.88 -23.63
CA GLY A 540 -18.67 19.98 -24.79
C GLY A 540 -19.33 18.60 -24.63
N VAL A 541 -20.01 18.33 -23.51
CA VAL A 541 -20.90 17.16 -23.38
C VAL A 541 -22.27 17.51 -23.98
N ASP A 542 -22.31 17.48 -25.32
CA ASP A 542 -23.43 18.05 -26.08
C ASP A 542 -24.55 17.05 -26.40
N GLN A 543 -24.23 15.76 -26.56
CA GLN A 543 -25.22 14.68 -26.79
C GLN A 543 -24.85 13.46 -25.95
N ILE A 544 -25.80 12.95 -25.15
CA ILE A 544 -25.68 11.72 -24.36
C ILE A 544 -26.58 10.63 -24.96
N ASP A 545 -26.00 9.52 -25.38
CA ASP A 545 -26.73 8.40 -26.00
C ASP A 545 -27.11 7.34 -24.96
N VAL A 546 -28.40 7.17 -24.69
CA VAL A 546 -28.94 6.19 -23.72
C VAL A 546 -29.30 4.89 -24.45
N THR A 547 -28.49 3.84 -24.26
CA THR A 547 -28.45 2.67 -25.15
C THR A 547 -28.66 1.31 -24.47
N SER A 548 -28.48 1.21 -23.14
CA SER A 548 -28.51 -0.07 -22.41
C SER A 548 -29.87 -0.41 -21.83
N ASP A 549 -30.41 0.47 -21.00
CA ASP A 549 -31.70 0.35 -20.30
C ASP A 549 -32.23 1.76 -19.95
N GLN A 550 -33.42 1.89 -19.39
CA GLN A 550 -33.89 3.15 -18.80
C GLN A 550 -33.01 3.59 -17.62
N ILE A 551 -32.97 4.89 -17.33
CA ILE A 551 -32.35 5.47 -16.14
C ILE A 551 -33.41 5.58 -15.04
N GLU A 552 -33.18 4.93 -13.90
CA GLU A 552 -34.10 4.97 -12.76
C GLU A 552 -33.88 6.19 -11.86
N LEU A 553 -34.95 6.93 -11.58
CA LEU A 553 -34.95 8.09 -10.69
C LEU A 553 -35.67 7.72 -9.38
N ALA A 554 -34.87 7.33 -8.39
CA ALA A 554 -35.33 6.78 -7.11
C ALA A 554 -35.23 7.76 -5.91
N ARG A 555 -34.66 8.94 -6.12
CA ARG A 555 -34.30 9.92 -5.08
C ARG A 555 -34.48 11.35 -5.60
N ASN A 556 -34.51 12.32 -4.69
CA ASN A 556 -34.47 13.74 -5.08
C ASN A 556 -33.20 14.02 -5.88
N ILE A 557 -33.32 14.66 -7.03
CA ILE A 557 -32.17 14.97 -7.91
C ILE A 557 -32.54 16.07 -8.89
N SER A 558 -31.60 16.98 -9.14
CA SER A 558 -31.70 17.97 -10.22
C SER A 558 -30.77 17.59 -11.36
N ILE A 559 -31.21 17.74 -12.61
CA ILE A 559 -30.39 17.54 -13.82
C ILE A 559 -30.43 18.84 -14.61
N ILE A 560 -29.29 19.53 -14.70
CA ILE A 560 -29.18 20.86 -15.30
C ILE A 560 -28.19 20.80 -16.46
N GLY A 561 -28.69 20.91 -17.69
CA GLY A 561 -27.88 20.98 -18.89
C GLY A 561 -27.18 22.33 -19.08
N ASN A 562 -26.27 22.39 -20.04
CA ASN A 562 -25.54 23.62 -20.40
C ASN A 562 -26.38 24.58 -21.26
N GLY A 563 -27.65 24.26 -21.52
CA GLY A 563 -28.54 24.95 -22.45
C GLY A 563 -29.40 23.96 -23.21
N ARG A 564 -30.69 24.29 -23.40
CA ARG A 564 -31.66 23.48 -24.14
C ARG A 564 -31.14 23.04 -25.52
N ASP A 565 -30.52 23.97 -26.23
CA ASP A 565 -30.02 23.78 -27.59
C ASP A 565 -28.55 23.28 -27.63
N THR A 566 -27.95 22.99 -26.46
CA THR A 566 -26.56 22.47 -26.34
C THR A 566 -26.47 21.10 -25.70
N THR A 567 -27.32 20.76 -24.72
CA THR A 567 -27.28 19.46 -24.01
C THR A 567 -28.48 18.61 -24.41
N MET A 568 -28.24 17.57 -25.20
CA MET A 568 -29.22 16.60 -25.67
C MET A 568 -29.06 15.25 -24.97
N ILE A 569 -30.16 14.66 -24.50
CA ILE A 569 -30.23 13.28 -24.01
C ILE A 569 -31.04 12.50 -25.03
N GLU A 570 -30.37 11.67 -25.83
CA GLU A 570 -30.98 10.90 -26.91
C GLU A 570 -31.28 9.46 -26.47
N GLY A 571 -32.54 9.05 -26.61
CA GLY A 571 -33.00 7.69 -26.36
C GLY A 571 -33.04 6.89 -27.65
N GLY A 572 -32.60 5.62 -27.58
CA GLY A 572 -32.79 4.67 -28.67
C GLY A 572 -34.17 3.98 -28.62
N ALA A 573 -34.17 2.65 -28.74
CA ALA A 573 -35.36 1.79 -28.64
C ALA A 573 -35.95 1.65 -27.20
N LEU A 574 -35.76 2.66 -26.36
CA LEU A 574 -35.98 2.62 -24.91
C LEU A 574 -36.77 3.85 -24.45
N ARG A 575 -37.36 3.75 -23.26
CA ARG A 575 -37.68 4.91 -22.42
C ARG A 575 -36.40 5.41 -21.75
N ILE A 576 -36.19 6.73 -21.74
CA ILE A 576 -34.96 7.31 -21.16
C ILE A 576 -35.03 7.32 -19.63
N PHE A 577 -36.08 7.89 -19.04
CA PHE A 577 -36.21 8.03 -17.59
C PHE A 577 -37.44 7.33 -17.03
N SER A 578 -37.25 6.60 -15.93
CA SER A 578 -38.32 5.94 -15.17
C SER A 578 -38.24 6.37 -13.71
N VAL A 579 -39.25 7.12 -13.26
CA VAL A 579 -39.34 7.55 -11.86
C VAL A 579 -39.83 6.39 -11.02
N THR A 580 -38.99 5.84 -10.15
CA THR A 580 -39.32 4.64 -9.35
C THR A 580 -39.80 4.95 -7.93
N ASN A 581 -39.53 6.16 -7.44
CA ASN A 581 -40.00 6.65 -6.14
C ASN A 581 -41.03 7.79 -6.32
N PRO A 582 -42.30 7.62 -5.92
CA PRO A 582 -43.33 8.64 -6.07
C PRO A 582 -43.17 9.85 -5.13
N ASP A 583 -42.37 9.74 -4.07
CA ASP A 583 -42.10 10.84 -3.12
C ASP A 583 -40.90 11.70 -3.55
N ALA A 584 -40.22 11.36 -4.66
CA ALA A 584 -39.05 12.09 -5.15
C ALA A 584 -39.39 13.50 -5.66
N ILE A 585 -38.48 14.44 -5.44
CA ILE A 585 -38.51 15.79 -6.02
C ILE A 585 -37.45 15.85 -7.12
N LEU A 586 -37.90 16.01 -8.36
CA LEU A 586 -37.07 16.01 -9.57
C LEU A 586 -37.13 17.38 -10.23
N HIS A 587 -35.98 17.91 -10.66
CA HIS A 587 -35.89 19.18 -11.39
C HIS A 587 -35.02 19.03 -12.63
N PHE A 588 -35.61 19.13 -13.81
CA PHE A 588 -34.87 19.09 -15.08
C PHE A 588 -34.83 20.48 -15.70
N GLN A 589 -33.64 20.92 -16.12
CA GLN A 589 -33.43 22.27 -16.62
C GLN A 589 -32.48 22.34 -17.82
N SER A 590 -32.80 23.23 -18.76
CA SER A 590 -31.91 23.68 -19.85
C SER A 590 -31.26 22.53 -20.61
N LEU A 591 -32.11 21.62 -21.11
CA LEU A 591 -31.71 20.44 -21.87
C LEU A 591 -32.81 19.99 -22.85
N THR A 592 -32.41 19.23 -23.86
CA THR A 592 -33.30 18.53 -24.80
C THR A 592 -33.34 17.04 -24.48
N ILE A 593 -34.52 16.43 -24.50
CA ILE A 593 -34.74 14.98 -24.37
C ILE A 593 -35.41 14.49 -25.64
N ARG A 594 -34.75 13.60 -26.40
CA ARG A 594 -35.14 13.32 -27.79
C ARG A 594 -34.97 11.88 -28.23
N GLY A 595 -35.60 11.54 -29.35
CA GLY A 595 -35.35 10.29 -30.09
C GLY A 595 -35.94 9.03 -29.45
N ALA A 596 -36.40 9.06 -28.21
CA ALA A 596 -36.80 7.87 -27.46
C ALA A 596 -37.92 7.09 -28.16
N ARG A 597 -37.85 5.75 -28.18
CA ARG A 597 -38.80 4.86 -28.86
C ARG A 597 -39.24 3.71 -27.92
N ALA A 598 -39.98 4.03 -26.87
CA ALA A 598 -40.40 3.05 -25.85
C ALA A 598 -41.42 1.99 -26.32
N GLY A 599 -41.90 2.07 -27.57
CA GLY A 599 -42.74 1.03 -28.18
C GLY A 599 -44.11 0.87 -27.50
N ALA A 600 -44.30 -0.27 -26.81
CA ALA A 600 -45.53 -0.56 -26.09
C ALA A 600 -45.61 0.10 -24.69
N ASP A 601 -44.50 0.61 -24.18
CA ASP A 601 -44.43 1.26 -22.89
C ASP A 601 -44.97 2.71 -22.92
N GLN A 602 -45.35 3.21 -21.75
CA GLN A 602 -45.90 4.55 -21.57
C GLN A 602 -44.79 5.55 -21.22
N GLY A 603 -44.90 6.78 -21.73
CA GLY A 603 -43.91 7.84 -21.54
C GLY A 603 -42.66 7.54 -22.37
N GLY A 604 -42.65 7.95 -23.64
CA GLY A 604 -41.56 7.61 -24.55
C GLY A 604 -40.21 8.12 -24.04
N ALA A 605 -40.13 9.35 -23.56
CA ALA A 605 -38.95 9.87 -22.85
C ALA A 605 -39.02 9.63 -21.34
N ILE A 606 -40.13 10.00 -20.69
CA ILE A 606 -40.27 9.99 -19.23
C ILE A 606 -41.57 9.29 -18.79
N TYR A 607 -41.45 8.33 -17.88
CA TYR A 607 -42.55 7.87 -17.03
C TYR A 607 -42.42 8.52 -15.64
N ASN A 608 -43.28 9.49 -15.34
CA ASN A 608 -43.33 10.19 -14.06
C ASN A 608 -44.44 9.64 -13.15
N GLN A 609 -44.13 9.52 -11.86
CA GLN A 609 -45.12 9.26 -10.81
C GLN A 609 -44.88 10.07 -9.52
N ALA A 610 -43.99 11.07 -9.59
CA ALA A 610 -43.55 11.90 -8.47
C ALA A 610 -43.69 13.41 -8.79
N ASN A 611 -43.03 14.27 -8.02
CA ASN A 611 -42.99 15.71 -8.27
C ASN A 611 -41.86 16.04 -9.26
N LEU A 612 -42.21 16.45 -10.49
CA LEU A 612 -41.28 16.78 -11.56
C LEU A 612 -41.45 18.22 -12.00
N THR A 613 -40.42 19.03 -11.78
CA THR A 613 -40.29 20.39 -12.33
C THR A 613 -39.49 20.32 -13.65
N LEU A 614 -39.98 21.02 -14.67
CA LEU A 614 -39.34 21.19 -15.98
C LEU A 614 -39.18 22.70 -16.24
N PHE A 615 -37.96 23.16 -16.55
CA PHE A 615 -37.68 24.56 -16.88
C PHE A 615 -36.75 24.66 -18.09
N ASP A 616 -37.12 25.35 -19.17
CA ASP A 616 -36.31 25.41 -20.40
C ASP A 616 -35.96 23.99 -20.93
N VAL A 617 -36.97 23.14 -21.06
CA VAL A 617 -36.81 21.74 -21.49
C VAL A 617 -37.51 21.49 -22.82
N HIS A 618 -36.79 20.91 -23.78
CA HIS A 618 -37.35 20.50 -25.07
C HIS A 618 -37.51 18.98 -25.16
N PHE A 619 -38.72 18.51 -25.46
CA PHE A 619 -38.99 17.15 -25.92
C PHE A 619 -39.17 17.12 -27.44
N ASP A 620 -38.22 16.56 -28.17
CA ASP A 620 -38.26 16.43 -29.64
C ASP A 620 -38.34 14.96 -30.07
N ASP A 621 -39.27 14.64 -30.96
CA ASP A 621 -39.36 13.34 -31.64
C ASP A 621 -39.25 12.15 -30.65
N ASN A 622 -40.07 12.12 -29.60
CA ASN A 622 -40.17 10.98 -28.68
C ASN A 622 -41.46 10.19 -28.93
N HIS A 623 -41.36 8.86 -28.93
CA HIS A 623 -42.47 7.95 -29.22
C HIS A 623 -42.75 6.97 -28.07
N GLY A 624 -44.03 6.79 -27.76
CA GLY A 624 -44.51 5.82 -26.76
C GLY A 624 -45.92 5.31 -27.06
N SER A 625 -46.45 4.46 -26.18
CA SER A 625 -47.84 3.99 -26.25
C SER A 625 -48.83 5.08 -25.84
N ASN A 626 -48.59 5.68 -24.68
CA ASN A 626 -49.36 6.80 -24.14
C ASN A 626 -48.36 7.84 -23.61
N GLY A 627 -48.50 9.10 -24.02
CA GLY A 627 -47.49 10.13 -23.77
C GLY A 627 -46.24 9.87 -24.61
N GLY A 628 -46.18 10.39 -25.84
CA GLY A 628 -45.03 10.16 -26.72
C GLY A 628 -43.73 10.70 -26.12
N ALA A 629 -43.78 11.86 -25.47
CA ALA A 629 -42.71 12.33 -24.58
C ALA A 629 -42.92 11.87 -23.14
N LEU A 630 -44.05 12.26 -22.53
CA LEU A 630 -44.22 12.18 -21.07
C LEU A 630 -45.52 11.47 -20.68
N MET A 631 -45.40 10.43 -19.85
CA MET A 631 -46.52 9.84 -19.12
C MET A 631 -46.49 10.35 -17.68
N ASN A 632 -47.53 11.06 -17.26
CA ASN A 632 -47.73 11.43 -15.86
C ASN A 632 -48.75 10.48 -15.23
N ALA A 633 -48.30 9.64 -14.30
CA ALA A 633 -49.11 8.66 -13.59
C ALA A 633 -50.10 9.34 -12.61
N PRO A 634 -51.09 8.61 -12.05
CA PRO A 634 -52.10 9.20 -11.16
C PRO A 634 -51.58 9.90 -9.91
N SER A 635 -50.41 9.51 -9.38
CA SER A 635 -49.74 10.18 -8.25
C SER A 635 -48.78 11.29 -8.68
N GLY A 636 -48.50 11.45 -9.97
CA GLY A 636 -47.49 12.36 -10.48
C GLY A 636 -47.98 13.80 -10.58
N HIS A 637 -47.08 14.73 -10.26
CA HIS A 637 -47.30 16.16 -10.34
C HIS A 637 -46.21 16.75 -11.24
N VAL A 638 -46.60 17.37 -12.35
CA VAL A 638 -45.69 18.04 -13.27
C VAL A 638 -45.94 19.53 -13.23
N THR A 639 -44.90 20.31 -13.01
CA THR A 639 -44.89 21.77 -13.19
C THR A 639 -43.88 22.08 -14.28
N ALA A 640 -44.33 22.68 -15.37
CA ALA A 640 -43.51 22.93 -16.55
C ALA A 640 -43.58 24.40 -16.98
N TYR A 641 -42.40 25.00 -17.17
CA TYR A 641 -42.19 26.40 -17.55
C TYR A 641 -41.19 26.49 -18.71
N GLU A 642 -41.42 27.35 -19.70
CA GLU A 642 -40.56 27.48 -20.89
C GLU A 642 -40.31 26.13 -21.60
N VAL A 643 -41.35 25.31 -21.77
CA VAL A 643 -41.23 23.95 -22.33
C VAL A 643 -41.69 23.83 -23.78
N ILE A 644 -40.96 23.03 -24.55
CA ILE A 644 -41.22 22.81 -25.98
C ILE A 644 -41.42 21.32 -26.25
N PHE A 645 -42.57 20.96 -26.82
CA PHE A 645 -42.88 19.60 -27.28
C PHE A 645 -43.07 19.63 -28.80
N THR A 646 -42.13 19.05 -29.55
CA THR A 646 -42.17 19.00 -31.01
C THR A 646 -42.09 17.55 -31.52
N ASN A 647 -42.86 17.22 -32.56
CA ASN A 647 -42.78 15.94 -33.28
C ASN A 647 -43.04 14.66 -32.44
N ASN A 648 -43.51 14.77 -31.20
CA ASN A 648 -43.70 13.60 -30.33
C ASN A 648 -44.93 12.78 -30.78
N GLN A 649 -44.86 11.45 -30.67
CA GLN A 649 -45.86 10.54 -31.26
C GLN A 649 -46.35 9.48 -30.27
N ALA A 650 -47.67 9.29 -30.19
CA ALA A 650 -48.28 8.24 -29.37
C ALA A 650 -49.03 7.20 -30.22
N THR A 651 -48.72 5.92 -30.05
CA THR A 651 -49.47 4.84 -30.73
C THR A 651 -50.88 4.64 -30.19
N GLN A 652 -51.21 5.28 -29.05
CA GLN A 652 -52.58 5.40 -28.54
C GLN A 652 -52.96 6.87 -28.32
N ARG A 653 -52.50 7.51 -27.22
CA ARG A 653 -53.06 8.79 -26.78
C ARG A 653 -52.03 9.77 -26.22
N GLY A 654 -52.26 11.06 -26.46
CA GLY A 654 -51.39 12.13 -25.99
C GLY A 654 -50.04 12.09 -26.67
N GLY A 655 -49.97 12.58 -27.91
CA GLY A 655 -48.75 12.50 -28.73
C GLY A 655 -47.54 13.13 -28.05
N ALA A 656 -47.72 14.22 -27.31
CA ALA A 656 -46.72 14.72 -26.39
C ALA A 656 -46.89 14.13 -24.97
N ILE A 657 -48.04 14.37 -24.33
CA ILE A 657 -48.26 14.09 -22.91
C ILE A 657 -49.54 13.27 -22.68
N HIS A 658 -49.46 12.24 -21.85
CA HIS A 658 -50.62 11.60 -21.25
C HIS A 658 -50.65 11.89 -19.74
N ASN A 659 -51.63 12.67 -19.28
CA ASN A 659 -51.70 13.19 -17.92
C ASN A 659 -52.82 12.56 -17.08
N ALA A 660 -52.48 11.54 -16.27
CA ALA A 660 -53.42 10.93 -15.32
C ALA A 660 -53.37 11.52 -13.90
N GLY A 661 -52.43 12.44 -13.63
CA GLY A 661 -52.21 13.14 -12.36
C GLY A 661 -52.44 14.65 -12.49
N THR A 662 -51.57 15.46 -11.87
CA THR A 662 -51.60 16.93 -11.98
C THR A 662 -50.56 17.42 -12.98
N LEU A 663 -50.95 18.31 -13.88
CA LEU A 663 -50.08 18.96 -14.86
C LEU A 663 -50.37 20.46 -14.88
N ASN A 664 -49.37 21.26 -14.52
CA ASN A 664 -49.37 22.71 -14.64
C ASN A 664 -48.34 23.09 -15.71
N ILE A 665 -48.78 23.85 -16.72
CA ILE A 665 -47.96 24.31 -17.83
C ILE A 665 -48.14 25.81 -17.99
N GLU A 666 -47.03 26.52 -18.09
CA GLU A 666 -46.94 27.95 -18.36
C GLU A 666 -45.80 28.20 -19.36
N ASP A 667 -45.93 29.22 -20.22
CA ASP A 667 -44.99 29.55 -21.30
C ASP A 667 -44.54 28.31 -22.10
N ALA A 668 -45.44 27.75 -22.93
CA ALA A 668 -45.21 26.44 -23.54
C ALA A 668 -45.64 26.31 -25.01
N ARG A 669 -44.87 25.51 -25.77
CA ARG A 669 -45.11 25.27 -27.19
C ARG A 669 -45.31 23.79 -27.48
N PHE A 670 -46.47 23.43 -28.04
CA PHE A 670 -46.79 22.09 -28.54
C PHE A 670 -46.96 22.16 -30.06
N SER A 671 -45.96 21.71 -30.82
CA SER A 671 -45.99 21.76 -32.29
C SER A 671 -45.83 20.40 -32.98
N SER A 672 -46.70 20.09 -33.94
CA SER A 672 -46.59 18.88 -34.79
C SER A 672 -46.56 17.55 -34.02
N ASN A 673 -47.10 17.49 -32.81
CA ASN A 673 -47.23 16.24 -32.06
C ASN A 673 -48.45 15.45 -32.58
N SER A 674 -48.40 14.11 -32.54
CA SER A 674 -49.47 13.28 -33.09
C SER A 674 -49.82 12.02 -32.29
N ALA A 675 -51.07 11.59 -32.38
CA ALA A 675 -51.53 10.35 -31.75
C ALA A 675 -52.47 9.55 -32.66
N LEU A 676 -52.42 8.22 -32.59
CA LEU A 676 -53.25 7.35 -33.42
C LEU A 676 -54.70 7.14 -32.91
N VAL A 677 -55.08 7.71 -31.76
CA VAL A 677 -56.44 7.60 -31.21
C VAL A 677 -56.98 8.94 -30.73
N HIS A 678 -56.41 9.55 -29.69
CA HIS A 678 -56.89 10.85 -29.17
C HIS A 678 -55.74 11.75 -28.71
N ALA A 679 -55.92 13.07 -28.85
CA ALA A 679 -54.97 14.12 -28.48
C ALA A 679 -53.61 14.06 -29.19
N GLY A 680 -53.42 14.90 -30.21
CA GLY A 680 -52.11 15.05 -30.84
C GLY A 680 -51.05 15.58 -29.87
N ALA A 681 -51.42 16.46 -28.93
CA ALA A 681 -50.56 16.94 -27.85
C ALA A 681 -50.88 16.28 -26.50
N ILE A 682 -51.97 16.65 -25.82
CA ILE A 682 -52.23 16.30 -24.41
C ILE A 682 -53.52 15.50 -24.23
N TYR A 683 -53.41 14.26 -23.76
CA TYR A 683 -54.56 13.46 -23.34
C TYR A 683 -54.69 13.43 -21.81
N ALA A 684 -55.87 13.76 -21.29
CA ALA A 684 -56.19 13.73 -19.86
C ALA A 684 -57.33 12.73 -19.58
N PRO A 685 -57.05 11.47 -19.17
CA PRO A 685 -58.08 10.48 -18.87
C PRO A 685 -58.93 10.83 -17.65
N PHE A 686 -60.16 10.28 -17.65
CA PHE A 686 -60.91 10.10 -16.42
C PHE A 686 -60.23 9.02 -15.57
N ASN A 687 -59.53 9.41 -14.51
CA ASN A 687 -58.88 8.47 -13.58
C ASN A 687 -59.85 7.86 -12.55
N GLY A 688 -61.17 8.03 -12.74
CA GLY A 688 -62.22 7.32 -11.98
C GLY A 688 -62.46 7.80 -10.56
N GLY A 689 -61.64 8.72 -10.03
CA GLY A 689 -61.60 8.98 -8.59
C GLY A 689 -61.22 7.70 -7.84
N ILE A 690 -60.10 7.08 -8.22
CA ILE A 690 -59.44 6.06 -7.39
C ILE A 690 -59.40 6.59 -5.96
N SER A 691 -59.78 5.77 -4.97
CA SER A 691 -59.83 6.19 -3.57
C SER A 691 -58.53 6.90 -3.20
N ASP A 692 -58.67 8.09 -2.62
CA ASP A 692 -57.58 8.91 -2.12
C ASP A 692 -56.67 9.55 -3.20
N ILE A 693 -57.02 9.46 -4.49
CA ILE A 693 -56.35 10.18 -5.61
C ILE A 693 -57.30 11.24 -6.21
N PRO A 694 -56.89 12.52 -6.32
CA PRO A 694 -57.65 13.57 -7.02
C PRO A 694 -57.93 13.25 -8.50
N LEU A 695 -58.98 13.87 -9.06
CA LEU A 695 -59.20 13.85 -10.51
C LEU A 695 -58.05 14.54 -11.24
N ALA A 696 -57.58 13.95 -12.33
CA ALA A 696 -56.47 14.48 -13.12
C ALA A 696 -56.73 15.94 -13.56
N GLN A 697 -55.81 16.85 -13.21
CA GLN A 697 -55.89 18.28 -13.52
C GLN A 697 -54.90 18.63 -14.63
N THR A 698 -55.36 19.37 -15.64
CA THR A 698 -54.51 19.94 -16.69
C THR A 698 -54.73 21.45 -16.73
N ASN A 699 -53.77 22.21 -16.23
CA ASN A 699 -53.79 23.67 -16.20
C ASN A 699 -52.76 24.19 -17.21
N VAL A 700 -53.17 25.07 -18.12
CA VAL A 700 -52.37 25.56 -19.23
C VAL A 700 -52.49 27.08 -19.31
N LYS A 701 -51.36 27.78 -19.24
CA LYS A 701 -51.24 29.24 -19.38
C LYS A 701 -50.22 29.60 -20.46
N GLN A 702 -50.42 30.72 -21.13
CA GLN A 702 -49.40 31.37 -21.99
C GLN A 702 -48.80 30.43 -23.05
N ALA A 703 -49.63 29.57 -23.64
CA ALA A 703 -49.19 28.47 -24.49
C ALA A 703 -49.61 28.61 -25.95
N LEU A 704 -48.91 27.86 -26.81
CA LEU A 704 -49.21 27.71 -28.23
C LEU A 704 -49.29 26.23 -28.61
N PHE A 705 -50.47 25.81 -29.08
CA PHE A 705 -50.70 24.49 -29.66
C PHE A 705 -50.86 24.65 -31.17
N GLU A 706 -49.91 24.16 -31.96
CA GLU A 706 -49.98 24.25 -33.41
C GLU A 706 -49.75 22.92 -34.14
N LEU A 707 -50.44 22.71 -35.26
CA LEU A 707 -50.20 21.58 -36.18
C LEU A 707 -50.30 20.18 -35.53
N ASN A 708 -50.85 20.07 -34.32
CA ASN A 708 -51.00 18.78 -33.64
C ASN A 708 -52.14 17.99 -34.29
N THR A 709 -51.97 16.67 -34.45
CA THR A 709 -52.88 15.84 -35.23
C THR A 709 -53.27 14.54 -34.50
N ALA A 710 -54.57 14.25 -34.42
CA ALA A 710 -55.09 12.96 -33.96
C ALA A 710 -56.45 12.67 -34.62
N PRO A 711 -57.01 11.45 -34.49
CA PRO A 711 -58.39 11.21 -34.90
C PRO A 711 -59.38 12.12 -34.16
N ASP A 712 -59.26 12.27 -32.83
CA ASP A 712 -60.10 13.17 -32.04
C ASP A 712 -59.28 14.05 -31.08
N GLY A 713 -59.69 15.32 -30.93
CA GLY A 713 -58.99 16.34 -30.16
C GLY A 713 -57.62 16.64 -30.77
N GLY A 714 -57.55 17.38 -31.88
CA GLY A 714 -56.31 17.52 -32.65
C GLY A 714 -55.11 17.95 -31.81
N ALA A 715 -55.30 18.89 -30.87
CA ALA A 715 -54.34 19.18 -29.81
C ALA A 715 -54.65 18.43 -28.50
N ILE A 716 -55.83 18.61 -27.91
CA ILE A 716 -56.15 18.15 -26.55
C ILE A 716 -57.41 17.30 -26.55
N SER A 717 -57.41 16.20 -25.80
CA SER A 717 -58.63 15.47 -25.46
C SER A 717 -58.70 15.25 -23.95
N VAL A 718 -59.72 15.83 -23.31
CA VAL A 718 -59.93 15.82 -21.86
C VAL A 718 -61.17 15.02 -21.49
N ASN A 719 -61.00 14.13 -20.52
CA ASN A 719 -62.05 13.37 -19.85
C ASN A 719 -61.98 13.56 -18.32
N SER A 720 -61.19 14.53 -17.85
CA SER A 720 -61.06 14.99 -16.45
C SER A 720 -61.22 16.52 -16.39
N VAL A 721 -60.31 17.27 -15.76
CA VAL A 721 -60.37 18.75 -15.72
C VAL A 721 -59.31 19.37 -16.63
N LEU A 722 -59.72 20.36 -17.43
CA LEU A 722 -58.87 21.19 -18.27
C LEU A 722 -59.17 22.68 -17.99
N ASN A 723 -58.14 23.44 -17.64
CA ASN A 723 -58.21 24.89 -17.45
C ASN A 723 -57.19 25.53 -18.39
N VAL A 724 -57.64 26.48 -19.23
CA VAL A 724 -56.78 27.12 -20.24
C VAL A 724 -56.94 28.64 -20.19
N GLU A 725 -55.81 29.33 -20.11
CA GLU A 725 -55.73 30.79 -20.05
C GLU A 725 -54.66 31.34 -21.01
N ASN A 726 -54.89 32.52 -21.62
CA ASN A 726 -53.90 33.21 -22.47
C ASN A 726 -53.23 32.28 -23.51
N THR A 727 -53.98 31.43 -24.20
CA THR A 727 -53.43 30.34 -25.03
C THR A 727 -53.98 30.37 -26.45
N THR A 728 -53.10 30.17 -27.43
CA THR A 728 -53.45 30.05 -28.85
C THR A 728 -53.45 28.60 -29.32
N PHE A 729 -54.49 28.21 -30.05
CA PHE A 729 -54.59 26.96 -30.79
C PHE A 729 -54.67 27.29 -32.30
N ASP A 730 -53.61 27.00 -33.05
CA ASP A 730 -53.52 27.28 -34.48
C ASP A 730 -53.38 26.00 -35.32
N ALA A 731 -54.20 25.84 -36.36
CA ALA A 731 -54.00 24.79 -37.38
C ALA A 731 -53.87 23.33 -36.85
N ASN A 732 -54.48 23.00 -35.71
CA ASN A 732 -54.55 21.62 -35.22
C ASN A 732 -55.64 20.84 -35.98
N LEU A 733 -55.45 19.53 -36.16
CA LEU A 733 -56.26 18.70 -37.04
C LEU A 733 -56.85 17.48 -36.31
N ALA A 734 -58.17 17.36 -36.36
CA ALA A 734 -58.90 16.15 -36.01
C ALA A 734 -59.51 15.49 -37.27
N GLU A 735 -59.40 14.17 -37.44
CA GLU A 735 -60.14 13.48 -38.50
C GLU A 735 -61.65 13.40 -38.19
N GLY A 736 -61.98 13.26 -36.90
CA GLY A 736 -63.32 13.18 -36.34
C GLY A 736 -63.68 14.45 -35.57
N ASP A 737 -63.39 14.45 -34.28
CA ASP A 737 -64.07 15.32 -33.32
C ASP A 737 -63.13 16.33 -32.63
N GLY A 738 -63.47 17.63 -32.69
CA GLY A 738 -62.79 18.70 -31.94
C GLY A 738 -61.41 19.05 -32.51
N GLY A 739 -61.36 19.99 -33.46
CA GLY A 739 -60.14 20.27 -34.25
C GLY A 739 -58.94 20.69 -33.41
N ALA A 740 -59.17 21.48 -32.36
CA ALA A 740 -58.20 21.71 -31.30
C ALA A 740 -58.51 20.84 -30.06
N ILE A 741 -59.73 20.91 -29.52
CA ILE A 741 -60.08 20.30 -28.23
C ILE A 741 -61.31 19.40 -28.33
N LEU A 742 -61.21 18.17 -27.83
CA LEU A 742 -62.34 17.31 -27.50
C LEU A 742 -62.57 17.27 -25.98
N VAL A 743 -63.75 17.70 -25.53
CA VAL A 743 -64.25 17.50 -24.17
C VAL A 743 -65.11 16.24 -24.15
N SER A 744 -64.54 15.14 -23.66
CA SER A 744 -65.18 13.81 -23.57
C SER A 744 -66.24 13.72 -22.47
N ALA A 745 -66.92 12.58 -22.37
CA ALA A 745 -68.08 12.34 -21.51
C ALA A 745 -67.96 12.74 -20.00
N ASN A 746 -66.77 12.79 -19.40
CA ASN A 746 -66.56 13.25 -18.02
C ASN A 746 -65.63 14.47 -17.93
N GLY A 747 -65.32 15.09 -19.08
CA GLY A 747 -64.46 16.26 -19.19
C GLY A 747 -65.17 17.54 -18.73
N ALA A 748 -64.49 18.33 -17.91
CA ALA A 748 -64.85 19.69 -17.56
C ALA A 748 -63.74 20.62 -18.08
N ALA A 749 -64.08 21.48 -19.04
CA ALA A 749 -63.14 22.42 -19.64
C ALA A 749 -63.54 23.88 -19.35
N THR A 750 -62.59 24.70 -18.91
CA THR A 750 -62.74 26.15 -18.75
C THR A 750 -61.70 26.87 -19.60
N LEU A 751 -62.16 27.75 -20.50
CA LEU A 751 -61.33 28.51 -21.43
C LEU A 751 -61.50 30.02 -21.16
N ASN A 752 -60.39 30.75 -20.98
CA ASN A 752 -60.40 32.19 -20.74
C ASN A 752 -59.28 32.88 -21.52
N PHE A 753 -59.54 33.99 -22.22
CA PHE A 753 -58.53 34.63 -23.08
C PHE A 753 -57.81 33.65 -24.01
N THR A 754 -58.57 32.80 -24.71
CA THR A 754 -58.01 31.82 -25.66
C THR A 754 -58.31 32.23 -27.10
N THR A 755 -57.41 31.88 -28.01
CA THR A 755 -57.55 32.14 -29.46
C THR A 755 -57.51 30.83 -30.22
N PHE A 756 -58.56 30.52 -30.98
CA PHE A 756 -58.62 29.35 -31.86
C PHE A 756 -58.70 29.81 -33.31
N ALA A 757 -57.68 29.46 -34.10
CA ALA A 757 -57.59 29.77 -35.52
C ALA A 757 -57.16 28.55 -36.36
N GLY A 758 -57.64 28.46 -37.60
CA GLY A 758 -57.17 27.47 -38.58
C GLY A 758 -57.37 25.98 -38.24
N ASN A 759 -57.92 25.64 -37.08
CA ASN A 759 -58.11 24.25 -36.66
C ASN A 759 -59.19 23.58 -37.52
N ASP A 760 -59.05 22.28 -37.82
CA ASP A 760 -59.96 21.53 -38.70
C ASP A 760 -60.46 20.23 -38.07
N ALA A 761 -61.74 19.89 -38.30
CA ALA A 761 -62.37 18.67 -37.81
C ALA A 761 -63.46 18.14 -38.74
N SER A 762 -64.04 16.95 -38.47
CA SER A 762 -65.35 16.58 -39.03
C SER A 762 -66.52 17.17 -38.21
N ARG A 763 -66.34 17.43 -36.92
CA ARG A 763 -67.32 18.10 -36.02
C ARG A 763 -66.61 18.96 -34.97
N GLY A 764 -67.17 20.14 -34.67
CA GLY A 764 -66.59 21.12 -33.73
C GLY A 764 -65.22 21.63 -34.20
N ALA A 765 -65.21 22.63 -35.09
CA ALA A 765 -64.00 23.04 -35.80
C ALA A 765 -62.85 23.47 -34.87
N ALA A 766 -63.16 24.15 -33.77
CA ALA A 766 -62.22 24.41 -32.69
C ALA A 766 -62.42 23.43 -31.53
N VAL A 767 -63.65 23.36 -30.99
CA VAL A 767 -63.95 22.56 -29.79
C VAL A 767 -65.23 21.75 -29.97
N LEU A 768 -65.18 20.47 -29.60
CA LEU A 768 -66.37 19.61 -29.47
C LEU A 768 -66.62 19.22 -28.01
N LEU A 769 -67.87 19.31 -27.58
CA LEU A 769 -68.36 18.76 -26.31
C LEU A 769 -69.16 17.47 -26.57
N ASP A 770 -68.69 16.32 -26.12
CA ASP A 770 -69.41 15.03 -26.28
C ASP A 770 -70.82 15.07 -25.63
N GLY A 771 -71.01 15.91 -24.59
CA GLY A 771 -72.34 16.36 -24.17
C GLY A 771 -73.05 15.44 -23.17
N SER A 772 -72.32 14.53 -22.54
CA SER A 772 -72.76 13.75 -21.39
C SER A 772 -73.21 14.65 -20.23
N ALA A 773 -74.11 14.15 -19.38
CA ALA A 773 -74.62 14.86 -18.21
C ALA A 773 -73.55 15.21 -17.15
N THR A 774 -72.35 14.64 -17.24
CA THR A 774 -71.18 14.95 -16.40
C THR A 774 -70.12 15.79 -17.11
N SER A 775 -70.29 16.10 -18.40
CA SER A 775 -69.34 16.92 -19.16
C SER A 775 -69.77 18.38 -19.24
N SER A 776 -68.80 19.31 -19.20
CA SER A 776 -69.06 20.75 -19.30
C SER A 776 -67.97 21.48 -20.10
N LEU A 777 -68.37 22.56 -20.77
CA LEU A 777 -67.47 23.52 -21.39
C LEU A 777 -67.92 24.93 -20.99
N LYS A 778 -67.04 25.69 -20.33
CA LYS A 778 -67.21 27.12 -20.06
C LYS A 778 -66.18 27.91 -20.87
N THR A 779 -66.61 28.98 -21.54
CA THR A 779 -65.70 29.88 -22.28
C THR A 779 -66.00 31.34 -21.98
N SER A 780 -64.96 32.14 -21.75
CA SER A 780 -65.05 33.60 -21.62
C SER A 780 -63.94 34.30 -22.38
N ARG A 781 -64.21 35.51 -22.88
CA ARG A 781 -63.20 36.44 -23.41
C ARG A 781 -62.30 35.82 -24.49
N SER A 782 -62.83 34.88 -25.26
CA SER A 782 -62.07 34.03 -26.18
C SER A 782 -62.53 34.19 -27.62
N ILE A 783 -61.61 34.03 -28.58
CA ILE A 783 -61.86 34.21 -30.01
C ILE A 783 -61.83 32.84 -30.71
N PHE A 784 -62.91 32.50 -31.40
CA PHE A 784 -63.04 31.31 -32.23
C PHE A 784 -63.33 31.72 -33.67
N ALA A 785 -62.28 31.83 -34.49
CA ALA A 785 -62.38 32.38 -35.84
C ALA A 785 -61.46 31.71 -36.86
N GLY A 786 -61.98 31.42 -38.05
CA GLY A 786 -61.20 30.82 -39.14
C GLY A 786 -60.93 29.32 -39.00
N ASN A 787 -61.57 28.63 -38.04
CA ASN A 787 -61.53 27.17 -37.92
C ASN A 787 -62.52 26.55 -38.92
N THR A 788 -62.19 25.37 -39.45
CA THR A 788 -62.94 24.70 -40.53
C THR A 788 -63.48 23.32 -40.14
N ILE A 789 -64.45 22.86 -40.93
CA ILE A 789 -64.97 21.50 -40.93
C ILE A 789 -64.59 20.87 -42.28
N ALA A 790 -63.69 19.89 -42.28
CA ALA A 790 -63.09 19.26 -43.46
C ALA A 790 -62.65 20.29 -44.54
N GLY A 791 -61.98 21.35 -44.10
CA GLY A 791 -61.48 22.45 -44.94
C GLY A 791 -62.55 23.47 -45.41
N ALA A 792 -63.79 23.40 -44.93
CA ALA A 792 -64.86 24.37 -45.21
C ALA A 792 -65.25 25.19 -43.97
N ALA A 793 -65.78 26.40 -44.13
CA ALA A 793 -66.28 27.17 -42.99
C ALA A 793 -67.44 26.43 -42.29
N GLY A 794 -67.39 26.32 -40.96
CA GLY A 794 -68.36 25.55 -40.17
C GLY A 794 -68.51 26.03 -38.72
N ALA A 795 -69.28 25.29 -37.93
CA ALA A 795 -69.50 25.61 -36.53
C ALA A 795 -68.18 25.51 -35.74
N GLN A 796 -67.79 26.61 -35.10
CA GLN A 796 -66.54 26.71 -34.34
C GLN A 796 -66.60 25.87 -33.07
N LEU A 797 -67.77 25.87 -32.43
CA LEU A 797 -68.12 25.06 -31.28
C LEU A 797 -69.26 24.12 -31.69
N ASP A 798 -69.24 22.89 -31.21
CA ASP A 798 -70.29 21.89 -31.47
C ASP A 798 -70.50 20.95 -30.26
N ARG A 799 -71.59 20.19 -30.22
CA ARG A 799 -71.83 19.15 -29.20
C ARG A 799 -72.53 17.90 -29.74
N VAL A 800 -72.22 16.72 -29.19
CA VAL A 800 -72.84 15.45 -29.63
C VAL A 800 -74.15 15.16 -28.90
N SER A 801 -74.19 15.28 -27.57
CA SER A 801 -75.40 15.05 -26.76
C SER A 801 -76.01 16.35 -26.23
N THR A 802 -77.34 16.37 -26.10
CA THR A 802 -78.09 17.53 -25.58
C THR A 802 -78.12 17.63 -24.05
N SER A 803 -77.46 16.72 -23.34
CA SER A 803 -77.56 16.60 -21.87
C SER A 803 -76.72 17.62 -21.10
N SER A 804 -75.74 18.25 -21.76
CA SER A 804 -75.06 19.46 -21.28
C SER A 804 -75.01 20.53 -22.37
N THR A 805 -74.89 21.78 -21.97
CA THR A 805 -74.76 22.97 -22.82
C THR A 805 -73.36 23.54 -22.70
N ILE A 806 -72.91 24.23 -23.74
CA ILE A 806 -71.72 25.10 -23.67
C ILE A 806 -72.16 26.35 -22.92
N VAL A 807 -71.42 26.79 -21.91
CA VAL A 807 -71.76 27.95 -21.08
C VAL A 807 -70.84 29.11 -21.39
N SER A 808 -71.40 30.25 -21.76
CA SER A 808 -70.62 31.48 -21.87
C SER A 808 -70.41 32.14 -20.51
N GLY A 809 -69.21 32.67 -20.29
CA GLY A 809 -68.90 33.64 -19.24
C GLY A 809 -68.84 35.09 -19.75
N GLY A 810 -69.24 35.35 -21.00
CA GLY A 810 -69.21 36.65 -21.64
C GLY A 810 -67.97 36.94 -22.48
N ASP A 811 -68.10 37.99 -23.30
CA ASP A 811 -67.07 38.55 -24.17
C ASP A 811 -66.41 37.60 -25.17
N ASN A 812 -67.07 36.51 -25.57
CA ASN A 812 -66.53 35.64 -26.61
C ASN A 812 -66.81 36.18 -28.00
N PHE A 813 -65.83 36.10 -28.90
CA PHE A 813 -66.08 36.23 -30.35
C PHE A 813 -66.15 34.85 -30.98
N ILE A 814 -67.30 34.47 -31.50
CA ILE A 814 -67.51 33.16 -32.14
C ILE A 814 -67.98 33.39 -33.57
N SER A 815 -67.10 33.18 -34.54
CA SER A 815 -67.37 33.51 -35.95
C SER A 815 -68.58 32.76 -36.54
N ALA A 816 -68.86 31.54 -36.09
CA ALA A 816 -70.02 30.74 -36.48
C ALA A 816 -70.40 29.70 -35.41
N ALA A 817 -71.65 29.73 -34.94
CA ALA A 817 -72.22 28.71 -34.05
C ALA A 817 -73.71 28.44 -34.32
N ASP A 818 -74.24 27.41 -33.67
CA ASP A 818 -75.68 27.22 -33.48
C ASP A 818 -76.07 27.69 -32.07
N LEU A 819 -76.95 28.69 -31.96
CA LEU A 819 -77.38 29.22 -30.67
C LEU A 819 -78.19 28.20 -29.84
N ALA A 820 -78.61 27.08 -30.43
CA ALA A 820 -79.27 25.99 -29.71
C ALA A 820 -78.30 25.13 -28.85
N ILE A 821 -76.98 25.35 -28.90
CA ILE A 821 -75.99 24.59 -28.13
C ILE A 821 -75.25 25.40 -27.06
N ILE A 822 -75.33 26.72 -27.12
CA ILE A 822 -74.63 27.66 -26.25
C ILE A 822 -75.65 28.39 -25.37
N ASP A 823 -75.41 28.42 -24.07
CA ASP A 823 -76.03 29.37 -23.14
C ASP A 823 -75.24 30.69 -23.25
N GLU A 824 -75.68 31.55 -24.18
CA GLU A 824 -74.99 32.79 -24.56
C GLU A 824 -75.12 33.88 -23.50
N ASP A 825 -74.06 34.67 -23.31
CA ASP A 825 -74.12 35.90 -22.52
C ASP A 825 -74.37 37.10 -23.45
N ALA A 826 -75.04 38.13 -22.94
CA ALA A 826 -75.41 39.30 -23.74
C ALA A 826 -74.21 40.15 -24.21
N THR A 827 -72.99 39.83 -23.77
CA THR A 827 -71.73 40.47 -24.19
C THR A 827 -70.96 39.66 -25.24
N ASP A 828 -71.42 38.46 -25.61
CA ASP A 828 -70.82 37.69 -26.70
C ASP A 828 -71.12 38.29 -28.09
N THR A 829 -70.18 38.11 -29.02
CA THR A 829 -70.32 38.42 -30.44
C THR A 829 -70.34 37.12 -31.25
N ILE A 830 -71.54 36.63 -31.57
CA ILE A 830 -71.75 35.32 -32.19
C ILE A 830 -72.31 35.45 -33.61
N GLY A 831 -71.63 34.85 -34.58
CA GLY A 831 -72.12 34.63 -35.94
C GLY A 831 -72.92 33.33 -36.07
N LEU A 832 -73.84 33.28 -37.02
CA LEU A 832 -74.59 32.06 -37.33
C LEU A 832 -73.85 31.23 -38.39
N THR A 833 -73.93 29.90 -38.34
CA THR A 833 -73.37 29.02 -39.39
C THR A 833 -73.83 29.35 -40.81
N ALA A 834 -75.06 29.87 -40.96
CA ALA A 834 -75.62 30.31 -42.25
C ALA A 834 -75.16 31.71 -42.69
N SER A 835 -74.52 32.49 -41.81
CA SER A 835 -73.96 33.82 -42.08
C SER A 835 -72.80 34.12 -41.11
N PRO A 836 -71.63 33.47 -41.29
CA PRO A 836 -70.49 33.66 -40.40
C PRO A 836 -70.00 35.11 -40.37
N LEU A 837 -69.43 35.52 -39.23
CA LEU A 837 -68.67 36.76 -39.12
C LEU A 837 -67.30 36.60 -39.79
N ALA A 838 -66.73 37.71 -40.26
CA ALA A 838 -65.34 37.74 -40.72
C ALA A 838 -64.38 37.47 -39.55
N SER A 839 -63.23 36.86 -39.83
CA SER A 839 -62.21 36.66 -38.80
C SER A 839 -61.62 38.02 -38.37
N PRO A 840 -61.53 38.31 -37.06
CA PRO A 840 -60.87 39.49 -36.51
C PRO A 840 -59.37 39.25 -36.27
N LEU A 841 -58.85 38.08 -36.68
CA LEU A 841 -57.49 37.62 -36.41
C LEU A 841 -56.55 37.86 -37.59
N GLY A 842 -55.31 38.22 -37.29
CA GLY A 842 -54.20 38.22 -38.23
C GLY A 842 -53.68 36.82 -38.55
N THR A 843 -52.40 36.72 -38.92
CA THR A 843 -51.68 35.44 -39.04
C THR A 843 -50.89 35.15 -37.77
N LEU A 844 -50.65 33.88 -37.46
CA LEU A 844 -49.67 33.49 -36.43
C LEU A 844 -48.29 34.05 -36.78
N ALA A 845 -47.76 34.87 -35.89
CA ALA A 845 -46.52 35.62 -36.08
C ALA A 845 -45.69 35.66 -34.79
N ASP A 846 -44.41 35.97 -34.93
CA ASP A 846 -43.57 36.33 -33.80
C ASP A 846 -43.81 37.81 -33.46
N ASN A 847 -44.48 38.05 -32.32
CA ASN A 847 -44.85 39.38 -31.83
C ASN A 847 -44.21 39.65 -30.45
N GLY A 848 -43.09 38.96 -30.15
CA GLY A 848 -42.46 38.91 -28.83
C GLY A 848 -43.05 37.83 -27.90
N GLY A 849 -42.36 37.59 -26.78
CA GLY A 849 -42.69 36.56 -25.79
C GLY A 849 -42.12 35.17 -26.11
N PHE A 850 -42.37 34.19 -25.23
CA PHE A 850 -41.88 32.81 -25.42
C PHE A 850 -42.54 32.07 -26.59
N THR A 851 -43.78 32.44 -26.94
CA THR A 851 -44.54 31.79 -28.02
C THR A 851 -45.08 32.78 -29.05
N ARG A 852 -45.17 32.32 -30.30
CA ARG A 852 -45.86 33.05 -31.37
C ARG A 852 -47.32 33.26 -31.02
N THR A 853 -47.86 34.42 -31.42
CA THR A 853 -49.23 34.83 -31.13
C THR A 853 -49.97 35.24 -32.39
N ILE A 854 -51.30 35.33 -32.30
CA ILE A 854 -52.15 35.84 -33.36
C ILE A 854 -52.75 37.16 -32.89
N GLU A 855 -52.37 38.26 -33.53
CA GLU A 855 -52.88 39.59 -33.19
C GLU A 855 -54.36 39.73 -33.58
N VAL A 856 -55.10 40.56 -32.84
CA VAL A 856 -56.38 41.08 -33.30
C VAL A 856 -56.11 42.20 -34.29
N VAL A 857 -56.66 42.10 -35.51
CA VAL A 857 -56.43 43.09 -36.57
C VAL A 857 -56.92 44.48 -36.14
N GLU A 858 -56.18 45.53 -36.51
CA GLU A 858 -56.45 46.93 -36.12
C GLU A 858 -57.93 47.32 -36.22
N ALA A 859 -58.59 46.94 -37.33
CA ALA A 859 -60.00 47.23 -37.60
C ALA A 859 -61.00 46.57 -36.62
N SER A 860 -60.57 45.60 -35.80
CA SER A 860 -61.40 44.89 -34.81
C SER A 860 -60.96 45.12 -33.37
N GLN A 861 -59.80 45.74 -33.12
CA GLN A 861 -59.26 45.93 -31.77
C GLN A 861 -60.21 46.74 -30.86
N THR A 862 -60.87 47.77 -31.37
CA THR A 862 -61.82 48.58 -30.58
C THR A 862 -63.07 47.78 -30.18
N ASP A 863 -63.62 46.99 -31.10
CA ASP A 863 -64.83 46.19 -30.84
C ASP A 863 -64.55 44.98 -29.93
N LEU A 864 -63.31 44.49 -29.92
CA LEU A 864 -62.85 43.35 -29.13
C LEU A 864 -62.08 43.74 -27.86
N SER A 865 -62.13 45.02 -27.46
CA SER A 865 -61.54 45.50 -26.21
C SER A 865 -62.60 45.75 -25.14
N ILE A 866 -62.47 45.05 -24.01
CA ILE A 866 -63.32 45.18 -22.83
C ILE A 866 -62.67 46.06 -21.76
N ALA A 867 -63.47 46.58 -20.83
CA ALA A 867 -62.95 47.39 -19.73
C ALA A 867 -62.06 46.57 -18.78
N GLU A 868 -60.98 47.18 -18.27
CA GLU A 868 -60.07 46.63 -17.25
C GLU A 868 -60.76 45.87 -16.12
N ALA A 869 -61.86 46.40 -15.57
CA ALA A 869 -62.61 45.76 -14.47
C ALA A 869 -63.24 44.38 -14.83
N ARG A 870 -63.19 43.99 -16.11
CA ARG A 870 -63.63 42.69 -16.63
C ARG A 870 -62.45 41.83 -17.07
N CYS A 871 -61.22 42.33 -16.99
CA CYS A 871 -59.98 41.64 -17.36
C CYS A 871 -59.56 40.68 -16.23
N LEU A 872 -60.29 39.57 -16.10
CA LEU A 872 -60.17 38.64 -14.99
C LEU A 872 -59.66 37.28 -15.44
N ASP A 873 -58.85 36.66 -14.59
CA ASP A 873 -58.34 35.30 -14.75
C ASP A 873 -59.41 34.24 -14.42
N LEU A 874 -59.03 32.97 -14.49
CA LEU A 874 -59.89 31.82 -14.18
C LEU A 874 -60.39 31.76 -12.73
N ASP A 875 -59.73 32.45 -11.79
CA ASP A 875 -60.08 32.55 -10.36
C ASP A 875 -60.82 33.86 -10.02
N ASP A 876 -61.29 34.59 -11.04
CA ASP A 876 -61.92 35.91 -10.98
C ASP A 876 -61.02 37.04 -10.38
N ALA A 877 -59.70 36.86 -10.40
CA ALA A 877 -58.72 37.89 -10.00
C ALA A 877 -58.22 38.72 -11.21
N PRO A 878 -57.65 39.93 -11.03
CA PRO A 878 -57.18 40.74 -12.15
C PRO A 878 -56.04 40.06 -12.92
N LEU A 879 -56.25 39.81 -14.22
CA LEU A 879 -55.26 39.19 -15.10
C LEU A 879 -54.25 40.23 -15.59
N THR A 880 -52.99 40.09 -15.19
CA THR A 880 -51.93 41.11 -15.39
C THR A 880 -51.09 40.95 -16.65
N LEU A 881 -51.13 39.79 -17.32
CA LEU A 881 -50.28 39.45 -18.46
C LEU A 881 -51.11 38.85 -19.62
N ASP A 882 -50.59 38.90 -20.85
CA ASP A 882 -51.09 38.16 -22.02
C ASP A 882 -50.23 36.91 -22.34
N GLN A 883 -50.50 36.22 -23.45
CA GLN A 883 -49.74 35.03 -23.86
C GLN A 883 -48.21 35.23 -23.98
N ARG A 884 -47.76 36.47 -24.21
CA ARG A 884 -46.34 36.80 -24.42
C ARG A 884 -45.60 37.10 -23.11
N GLY A 885 -46.34 37.21 -22.00
CA GLY A 885 -45.85 37.87 -20.78
C GLY A 885 -45.93 39.41 -20.85
N GLU A 886 -46.65 39.97 -21.82
CA GLU A 886 -46.82 41.43 -21.95
C GLU A 886 -47.96 41.97 -21.08
N ALA A 887 -47.86 43.23 -20.67
CA ALA A 887 -48.79 43.84 -19.72
C ALA A 887 -50.25 43.87 -20.23
N ARG A 888 -51.16 43.37 -19.39
CA ARG A 888 -52.60 43.32 -19.60
C ARG A 888 -53.31 43.82 -18.33
N PRO A 889 -54.40 44.60 -18.41
CA PRO A 889 -54.83 45.39 -19.57
C PRO A 889 -53.84 46.52 -19.92
N PHE A 890 -53.96 47.08 -21.11
CA PHE A 890 -53.18 48.25 -21.56
C PHE A 890 -54.10 49.46 -21.75
N GLU A 891 -53.69 50.64 -21.27
CA GLU A 891 -54.49 51.88 -21.27
C GLU A 891 -55.94 51.74 -20.73
N GLY A 892 -56.16 50.81 -19.79
CA GLY A 892 -57.47 50.51 -19.20
C GLY A 892 -58.38 49.63 -20.06
N LEU A 893 -57.85 49.11 -21.18
CA LEU A 893 -58.53 48.22 -22.13
C LEU A 893 -57.87 46.84 -22.18
N CYS A 894 -58.71 45.82 -22.19
CA CYS A 894 -58.32 44.41 -22.22
C CYS A 894 -58.82 43.79 -23.53
N THR A 895 -57.93 43.43 -24.45
CA THR A 895 -58.33 42.79 -25.71
C THR A 895 -58.70 41.33 -25.45
N ILE A 896 -59.84 40.86 -25.95
CA ILE A 896 -60.22 39.44 -25.82
C ILE A 896 -59.32 38.53 -26.69
N GLY A 897 -59.26 37.25 -26.35
CA GLY A 897 -58.29 36.31 -26.90
C GLY A 897 -56.93 36.38 -26.21
N ALA A 898 -56.00 35.53 -26.64
CA ALA A 898 -54.73 35.29 -25.96
C ALA A 898 -53.74 36.47 -26.02
N TRP A 899 -53.85 37.31 -27.05
CA TRP A 899 -53.01 38.49 -27.29
C TRP A 899 -53.68 39.78 -26.79
N GLN A 900 -52.90 40.67 -26.19
CA GLN A 900 -53.31 42.00 -25.75
C GLN A 900 -52.79 43.09 -26.70
N LEU A 901 -53.62 44.08 -27.01
CA LEU A 901 -53.14 45.31 -27.64
C LEU A 901 -52.14 46.00 -26.71
N ALA A 902 -50.88 46.05 -27.15
CA ALA A 902 -49.74 46.68 -26.49
C ALA A 902 -49.10 47.67 -27.48
N PRO A 903 -48.25 48.62 -27.05
CA PRO A 903 -47.46 49.41 -27.99
C PRO A 903 -46.52 48.48 -28.77
N PRO A 904 -46.15 48.81 -30.03
CA PRO A 904 -45.43 47.89 -30.89
C PRO A 904 -44.09 47.47 -30.27
N SER A 905 -43.92 46.17 -30.03
CA SER A 905 -42.69 45.57 -29.51
C SER A 905 -41.63 45.49 -30.62
N GLY A 906 -40.53 46.22 -30.45
CA GLY A 906 -39.39 46.23 -31.36
C GLY A 906 -38.31 47.20 -30.87
N PRO A 907 -37.12 47.21 -31.50
CA PRO A 907 -36.07 48.16 -31.15
C PRO A 907 -36.54 49.59 -31.45
N PHE A 908 -36.63 50.41 -30.41
CA PHE A 908 -37.00 51.82 -30.50
C PHE A 908 -35.74 52.66 -30.64
N THR A 909 -35.66 53.52 -31.65
CA THR A 909 -34.52 54.45 -31.85
C THR A 909 -34.95 55.90 -31.63
N GLU A 910 -34.22 56.64 -30.80
CA GLU A 910 -34.29 58.10 -30.74
C GLU A 910 -33.25 58.72 -31.69
N THR A 911 -33.73 59.42 -32.72
CA THR A 911 -32.93 60.06 -33.79
C THR A 911 -32.74 61.56 -33.60
N PHE A 912 -33.23 62.13 -32.49
CA PHE A 912 -33.22 63.58 -32.21
C PHE A 912 -33.93 64.45 -33.26
N ASP A 913 -34.64 63.88 -34.24
CA ASP A 913 -35.28 64.63 -35.34
C ASP A 913 -36.29 65.67 -34.85
N THR A 914 -36.93 65.43 -33.70
CA THR A 914 -37.89 66.34 -33.07
C THR A 914 -37.23 67.43 -32.21
N LEU A 915 -35.93 67.32 -31.91
CA LEU A 915 -35.19 68.30 -31.10
C LEU A 915 -34.83 69.55 -31.94
N GLU A 916 -35.20 70.74 -31.46
CA GLU A 916 -34.83 72.01 -32.08
C GLU A 916 -33.78 72.77 -31.25
N LEU A 917 -32.50 72.54 -31.55
CA LEU A 917 -31.38 73.32 -31.04
C LEU A 917 -30.81 74.21 -32.16
N VAL A 918 -30.70 75.52 -31.91
CA VAL A 918 -30.24 76.50 -32.90
C VAL A 918 -29.12 77.36 -32.34
N GLY A 919 -27.98 77.40 -33.04
CA GLY A 919 -26.83 78.25 -32.71
C GLY A 919 -25.71 77.52 -31.97
N ASP A 920 -24.71 78.28 -31.51
CA ASP A 920 -23.46 77.72 -30.98
C ASP A 920 -23.43 77.45 -29.47
N SER A 921 -24.49 77.82 -28.76
CA SER A 921 -24.61 77.71 -27.30
C SER A 921 -24.95 76.28 -26.86
N TYR A 922 -24.35 75.83 -25.76
CA TYR A 922 -24.77 74.64 -25.04
C TYR A 922 -25.91 75.01 -24.09
N LEU A 923 -27.02 74.28 -24.15
CA LEU A 923 -28.27 74.53 -23.45
C LEU A 923 -28.71 73.30 -22.66
N SER A 924 -29.67 73.50 -21.76
CA SER A 924 -30.38 72.41 -21.07
C SER A 924 -31.88 72.61 -21.25
N GLY A 925 -32.63 71.53 -21.34
CA GLY A 925 -34.07 71.56 -21.61
C GLY A 925 -34.65 70.17 -21.74
N SER A 926 -35.83 70.08 -22.34
CA SER A 926 -36.48 68.81 -22.69
C SER A 926 -37.14 68.89 -24.05
N PHE A 927 -37.39 67.73 -24.65
CA PHE A 927 -38.13 67.55 -25.90
C PHE A 927 -38.90 66.23 -25.88
N VAL A 928 -39.88 66.08 -26.78
CA VAL A 928 -40.58 64.82 -27.01
C VAL A 928 -39.94 64.14 -28.22
N GLY A 929 -39.39 62.96 -28.01
CA GLY A 929 -38.70 62.14 -28.99
C GLY A 929 -39.58 61.58 -30.09
N VAL A 930 -38.97 60.92 -31.09
CA VAL A 930 -39.70 60.32 -32.22
C VAL A 930 -40.65 59.20 -31.78
N ASN A 931 -40.36 58.52 -30.67
CA ASN A 931 -41.18 57.47 -30.06
C ASN A 931 -42.15 58.00 -28.98
N GLY A 932 -42.39 59.32 -28.91
CA GLY A 932 -43.29 59.94 -27.93
C GLY A 932 -42.74 60.08 -26.51
N ILE A 933 -41.55 59.53 -26.23
CA ILE A 933 -40.87 59.63 -24.94
C ILE A 933 -40.35 61.04 -24.68
N THR A 934 -40.50 61.55 -23.45
CA THR A 934 -39.94 62.86 -23.08
C THR A 934 -38.49 62.71 -22.60
N TRP A 935 -37.57 63.32 -23.33
CA TRP A 935 -36.14 63.36 -23.00
C TRP A 935 -35.76 64.69 -22.37
N GLU A 936 -34.96 64.66 -21.30
CA GLU A 936 -34.28 65.80 -20.72
C GLU A 936 -32.81 65.80 -21.14
N TYR A 937 -32.24 66.95 -21.49
CA TYR A 937 -30.81 67.09 -21.80
C TYR A 937 -30.15 68.22 -21.01
N THR A 938 -28.86 68.05 -20.72
CA THR A 938 -28.04 69.06 -20.03
C THR A 938 -26.75 69.34 -20.78
N GLY A 939 -26.47 70.63 -21.00
CA GLY A 939 -25.25 71.07 -21.68
C GLY A 939 -25.09 70.47 -23.08
N ALA A 940 -26.17 70.44 -23.87
CA ALA A 940 -26.20 69.95 -25.24
C ALA A 940 -26.29 71.09 -26.27
N ARG A 941 -25.78 70.88 -27.47
CA ARG A 941 -25.99 71.75 -28.64
C ARG A 941 -26.23 70.90 -29.89
N ASN A 942 -26.64 71.53 -30.99
CA ASN A 942 -26.82 70.85 -32.27
C ASN A 942 -25.52 70.28 -32.86
N GLU A 943 -25.68 69.25 -33.70
CA GLU A 943 -24.68 68.51 -34.49
C GLU A 943 -23.82 69.38 -35.42
N ASN A 944 -24.34 70.50 -35.92
CA ASN A 944 -23.62 71.45 -36.77
C ASN A 944 -23.03 70.71 -38.01
N ASN A 945 -21.73 70.84 -38.29
CA ASN A 945 -21.08 70.17 -39.42
C ASN A 945 -20.55 68.76 -39.07
N PHE A 946 -21.06 68.11 -38.01
CA PHE A 946 -20.58 66.81 -37.54
C PHE A 946 -21.62 65.66 -37.51
N PRO A 947 -22.79 65.68 -38.20
CA PRO A 947 -23.87 64.70 -37.98
C PRO A 947 -23.43 63.23 -38.14
N ILE A 948 -24.11 62.31 -37.45
CA ILE A 948 -24.02 60.87 -37.73
C ILE A 948 -25.09 60.54 -38.77
N ASP A 949 -26.37 60.66 -38.42
CA ASP A 949 -27.48 60.61 -39.38
C ASP A 949 -28.55 61.64 -39.01
N GLY A 950 -28.86 62.58 -39.91
CA GLY A 950 -29.80 63.65 -39.61
C GLY A 950 -29.32 64.60 -38.49
N LYS A 951 -30.00 64.59 -37.34
CA LYS A 951 -29.77 65.46 -36.17
C LYS A 951 -29.13 64.68 -35.03
N GLY A 952 -28.30 65.34 -34.23
CA GLY A 952 -27.75 64.73 -33.02
C GLY A 952 -27.29 65.77 -31.99
N VAL A 953 -26.88 65.32 -30.81
CA VAL A 953 -26.53 66.22 -29.69
C VAL A 953 -25.05 66.17 -29.33
N ILE A 954 -24.41 67.35 -29.35
CA ILE A 954 -23.02 67.52 -28.91
C ILE A 954 -22.98 67.93 -27.45
N PHE A 955 -22.32 67.13 -26.62
CA PHE A 955 -21.92 67.46 -25.25
C PHE A 955 -20.49 68.04 -25.21
N LYS A 956 -20.10 68.68 -24.10
CA LYS A 956 -18.75 69.26 -23.95
C LYS A 956 -18.11 69.00 -22.60
N GLU A 957 -18.86 69.12 -21.52
CA GLU A 957 -18.37 69.04 -20.15
C GLU A 957 -18.69 67.66 -19.58
N THR A 958 -17.83 67.16 -18.68
CA THR A 958 -18.10 65.90 -17.98
C THR A 958 -19.40 66.04 -17.20
N GLY A 959 -20.31 65.09 -17.38
CA GLY A 959 -21.64 65.10 -16.75
C GLY A 959 -22.74 65.77 -17.56
N ASN A 960 -22.44 66.36 -18.73
CA ASN A 960 -23.49 66.70 -19.71
C ASN A 960 -24.11 65.40 -20.24
N ASN A 961 -25.43 65.37 -20.37
CA ASN A 961 -26.18 64.14 -20.64
C ASN A 961 -27.49 64.38 -21.41
N VAL A 962 -28.08 63.29 -21.88
CA VAL A 962 -29.50 63.20 -22.25
C VAL A 962 -30.10 61.97 -21.56
N ARG A 963 -31.33 62.08 -21.05
CA ARG A 963 -31.99 61.04 -20.26
C ARG A 963 -33.50 61.01 -20.42
N ALA A 964 -34.10 59.86 -20.22
CA ALA A 964 -35.55 59.69 -20.15
C ALA A 964 -35.93 58.60 -19.15
N THR A 965 -37.16 58.67 -18.63
CA THR A 965 -37.82 57.54 -17.97
C THR A 965 -38.69 56.85 -19.01
N ILE A 966 -38.51 55.54 -19.15
CA ILE A 966 -39.01 54.71 -20.25
C ILE A 966 -39.83 53.56 -19.65
N PRO A 967 -41.10 53.37 -20.05
CA PRO A 967 -41.90 52.21 -19.65
C PRO A 967 -41.50 50.96 -20.44
N GLY A 968 -41.83 49.78 -19.92
CA GLY A 968 -41.33 48.50 -20.44
C GLY A 968 -40.02 48.09 -19.76
N GLY A 969 -39.46 46.94 -20.15
CA GLY A 969 -38.14 46.49 -19.70
C GLY A 969 -36.99 47.04 -20.57
N LEU A 970 -35.77 46.67 -20.22
CA LEU A 970 -34.58 46.91 -21.03
C LEU A 970 -33.65 45.69 -20.99
N ASN A 971 -33.39 45.11 -22.16
CA ASN A 971 -32.39 44.07 -22.35
C ASN A 971 -31.18 44.55 -23.17
N GLU A 972 -31.38 45.38 -24.19
CA GLU A 972 -30.30 45.92 -25.03
C GLU A 972 -30.42 47.44 -25.18
N VAL A 973 -29.29 48.15 -25.14
CA VAL A 973 -29.20 49.55 -25.58
C VAL A 973 -27.92 49.80 -26.36
N SER A 974 -28.04 50.54 -27.45
CA SER A 974 -26.93 51.03 -28.26
C SER A 974 -27.01 52.54 -28.52
N VAL A 975 -25.86 53.17 -28.70
CA VAL A 975 -25.74 54.60 -28.99
C VAL A 975 -24.62 54.83 -29.99
N ASP A 976 -24.91 55.52 -31.09
CA ASP A 976 -23.89 55.98 -32.01
C ASP A 976 -23.20 57.23 -31.46
N TYR A 977 -21.88 57.30 -31.56
CA TYR A 977 -21.08 58.42 -31.08
C TYR A 977 -19.88 58.71 -31.99
N ARG A 978 -19.50 59.99 -32.07
CA ARG A 978 -18.34 60.42 -32.86
C ARG A 978 -17.64 61.66 -32.30
N LYS A 979 -16.43 61.88 -32.79
CA LYS A 979 -15.66 63.09 -32.50
C LYS A 979 -16.31 64.31 -33.14
N ALA A 980 -16.72 65.25 -32.29
CA ALA A 980 -17.02 66.62 -32.69
C ALA A 980 -15.77 67.50 -32.54
N PHE A 981 -15.62 68.46 -33.47
CA PHE A 981 -14.51 69.41 -33.57
C PHE A 981 -13.10 68.79 -33.75
N THR A 982 -12.14 69.63 -34.16
CA THR A 982 -10.78 69.23 -34.51
C THR A 982 -9.78 69.21 -33.35
N GLY A 983 -10.21 69.59 -32.13
CA GLY A 983 -9.36 69.58 -30.94
C GLY A 983 -8.95 68.15 -30.53
N GLY A 984 -7.69 67.97 -30.13
CA GLY A 984 -7.18 66.69 -29.65
C GLY A 984 -7.49 66.38 -28.18
N GLY A 985 -7.23 65.13 -27.78
CA GLY A 985 -7.48 64.55 -26.47
C GLY A 985 -8.72 63.64 -26.43
N ASN A 986 -8.66 62.59 -25.62
CA ASN A 986 -9.67 61.52 -25.60
C ASN A 986 -11.08 61.98 -25.22
N ARG A 987 -12.08 61.36 -25.82
CA ARG A 987 -13.52 61.44 -25.50
C ARG A 987 -14.02 60.07 -25.07
N GLN A 988 -15.06 60.06 -24.23
CA GLN A 988 -15.81 58.87 -23.84
C GLN A 988 -17.26 59.26 -23.50
N ILE A 989 -18.20 58.38 -23.81
CA ILE A 989 -19.55 58.37 -23.22
C ILE A 989 -19.70 57.22 -22.23
N GLU A 990 -20.65 57.37 -21.33
CA GLU A 990 -21.20 56.35 -20.45
C GLU A 990 -22.69 56.18 -20.77
N ILE A 991 -23.17 54.94 -20.78
CA ILE A 991 -24.60 54.63 -20.70
C ILE A 991 -24.90 54.27 -19.25
N LEU A 992 -25.94 54.88 -18.70
CA LEU A 992 -26.43 54.63 -17.36
C LEU A 992 -27.88 54.15 -17.39
N VAL A 993 -28.17 53.11 -16.63
CA VAL A 993 -29.53 52.60 -16.41
C VAL A 993 -29.84 52.63 -14.92
N ASN A 994 -30.97 53.25 -14.57
CA ASN A 994 -31.39 53.46 -13.17
C ASN A 994 -30.31 54.14 -12.31
N GLY A 995 -29.50 55.01 -12.93
CA GLY A 995 -28.40 55.75 -12.30
C GLY A 995 -27.07 54.99 -12.17
N ASN A 996 -27.00 53.72 -12.56
CA ASN A 996 -25.78 52.92 -12.57
C ASN A 996 -25.13 52.95 -13.95
N VAL A 997 -23.80 53.13 -14.04
CA VAL A 997 -23.08 53.00 -15.32
C VAL A 997 -23.07 51.53 -15.74
N VAL A 998 -23.70 51.23 -16.88
CA VAL A 998 -23.74 49.87 -17.46
C VAL A 998 -22.72 49.69 -18.57
N ALA A 999 -22.34 50.77 -19.27
CA ALA A 999 -21.32 50.73 -20.30
C ALA A 999 -20.49 52.03 -20.33
N THR A 1000 -19.23 51.92 -20.72
CA THR A 1000 -18.34 53.06 -20.98
C THR A 1000 -17.59 52.84 -22.29
N SER A 1001 -17.71 53.77 -23.23
CA SER A 1001 -17.03 53.67 -24.52
C SER A 1001 -15.50 53.65 -24.36
N PRO A 1002 -14.74 52.95 -25.22
CA PRO A 1002 -13.29 53.11 -25.32
C PRO A 1002 -12.87 54.57 -25.52
N ALA A 1003 -11.76 54.98 -24.89
CA ALA A 1003 -11.26 56.34 -24.99
C ALA A 1003 -10.66 56.64 -26.37
N PHE A 1004 -11.23 57.61 -27.11
CA PHE A 1004 -10.88 57.84 -28.52
C PHE A 1004 -10.63 59.33 -28.87
N ASP A 1005 -9.80 59.57 -29.88
CA ASP A 1005 -9.54 60.90 -30.46
C ASP A 1005 -9.49 60.89 -32.02
N VAL A 1006 -10.05 59.84 -32.63
CA VAL A 1006 -10.10 59.67 -34.10
C VAL A 1006 -11.19 60.57 -34.70
N ALA A 1007 -10.90 61.19 -35.86
CA ALA A 1007 -11.80 62.12 -36.53
C ALA A 1007 -12.54 61.47 -37.70
N ASN A 1008 -13.81 61.85 -37.90
CA ASN A 1008 -14.71 61.37 -38.96
C ASN A 1008 -15.07 59.88 -38.93
N GLU A 1009 -14.77 59.20 -37.83
CA GLU A 1009 -15.23 57.83 -37.56
C GLU A 1009 -16.45 57.87 -36.63
N VAL A 1010 -17.43 57.01 -36.92
CA VAL A 1010 -18.61 56.76 -36.08
C VAL A 1010 -18.39 55.43 -35.38
N PHE A 1011 -18.67 55.39 -34.09
CA PHE A 1011 -18.60 54.20 -33.26
C PHE A 1011 -19.96 53.96 -32.64
N THR A 1012 -20.30 52.72 -32.36
CA THR A 1012 -21.52 52.35 -31.62
C THR A 1012 -21.10 51.76 -30.28
N LEU A 1013 -21.65 52.28 -29.18
CA LEU A 1013 -21.52 51.67 -27.86
C LEU A 1013 -22.80 50.89 -27.60
N SER A 1014 -22.70 49.56 -27.60
CA SER A 1014 -23.81 48.66 -27.30
C SER A 1014 -23.57 47.92 -25.99
N VAL A 1015 -24.65 47.60 -25.28
CA VAL A 1015 -24.68 46.68 -24.14
C VAL A 1015 -25.98 45.88 -24.18
N ASP A 1016 -25.85 44.57 -24.05
CA ASP A 1016 -26.92 43.58 -24.07
C ASP A 1016 -27.10 42.94 -22.68
N ASN A 1017 -28.04 41.99 -22.57
CA ASN A 1017 -28.29 41.17 -21.38
C ASN A 1017 -28.51 41.98 -20.09
N LEU A 1018 -29.10 43.18 -20.20
CA LEU A 1018 -29.31 44.09 -19.07
C LEU A 1018 -30.38 43.59 -18.09
N GLY A 1019 -31.33 42.77 -18.54
CA GLY A 1019 -32.31 42.09 -17.70
C GLY A 1019 -33.16 43.00 -16.80
N VAL A 1020 -33.40 44.25 -17.21
CA VAL A 1020 -34.17 45.21 -16.40
C VAL A 1020 -35.66 45.01 -16.68
N THR A 1021 -36.41 44.66 -15.64
CA THR A 1021 -37.86 44.43 -15.73
C THR A 1021 -38.65 45.66 -15.27
N GLY A 1022 -39.57 46.14 -16.10
CA GLY A 1022 -40.42 47.31 -15.79
C GLY A 1022 -39.66 48.65 -15.88
N GLU A 1023 -40.41 49.74 -15.65
CA GLU A 1023 -39.98 51.12 -15.92
C GLU A 1023 -38.54 51.43 -15.46
N PHE A 1024 -37.74 51.96 -16.38
CA PHE A 1024 -36.34 52.29 -16.15
C PHE A 1024 -36.02 53.73 -16.56
N THR A 1025 -34.93 54.27 -16.00
CA THR A 1025 -34.35 55.54 -16.45
C THR A 1025 -33.08 55.27 -17.24
N LEU A 1026 -33.06 55.68 -18.51
CA LEU A 1026 -31.90 55.62 -19.39
C LEU A 1026 -31.24 57.00 -19.46
N GLU A 1027 -29.92 57.06 -19.29
CA GLU A 1027 -29.12 58.28 -19.42
C GLU A 1027 -27.85 58.00 -20.23
N VAL A 1028 -27.59 58.81 -21.26
CA VAL A 1028 -26.31 58.82 -21.98
C VAL A 1028 -25.54 60.07 -21.57
N ARG A 1029 -24.33 59.87 -21.03
CA ARG A 1029 -23.53 60.91 -20.37
C ARG A 1029 -22.16 61.06 -20.99
N ASN A 1030 -21.71 62.29 -21.17
CA ASN A 1030 -20.32 62.58 -21.54
C ASN A 1030 -19.39 62.41 -20.32
N ALA A 1031 -18.45 61.46 -20.39
CA ALA A 1031 -17.55 61.15 -19.29
C ALA A 1031 -16.35 62.10 -19.21
N LEU A 1032 -15.93 62.73 -20.32
CA LEU A 1032 -14.72 63.55 -20.40
C LEU A 1032 -15.01 64.99 -20.85
N ASN A 1033 -14.20 65.95 -20.39
CA ASN A 1033 -14.31 67.37 -20.77
C ASN A 1033 -13.81 67.64 -22.21
N LYS A 1034 -14.46 67.01 -23.20
CA LYS A 1034 -14.21 67.13 -24.65
C LYS A 1034 -15.53 67.04 -25.42
N GLN A 1035 -15.56 67.65 -26.60
CA GLN A 1035 -16.75 67.67 -27.45
C GLN A 1035 -16.99 66.32 -28.14
N ILE A 1036 -18.12 65.69 -27.82
CA ILE A 1036 -18.58 64.42 -28.39
C ILE A 1036 -20.00 64.60 -28.92
N LEU A 1037 -20.25 64.12 -30.13
CA LEU A 1037 -21.61 63.98 -30.68
C LEU A 1037 -22.11 62.58 -30.33
N ILE A 1038 -23.37 62.48 -29.91
CA ILE A 1038 -24.13 61.23 -29.93
C ILE A 1038 -25.35 61.36 -30.85
N ASP A 1039 -25.83 60.22 -31.31
CA ASP A 1039 -26.95 60.03 -32.21
C ASP A 1039 -27.56 58.63 -32.01
N ASN A 1040 -28.70 58.33 -32.64
CA ASN A 1040 -29.32 56.99 -32.70
C ASN A 1040 -29.31 56.20 -31.37
N ILE A 1041 -29.93 56.72 -30.31
CA ILE A 1041 -30.08 55.95 -29.06
C ILE A 1041 -31.15 54.87 -29.31
N THR A 1042 -30.73 53.61 -29.46
CA THR A 1042 -31.63 52.49 -29.72
C THR A 1042 -31.75 51.60 -28.50
N TRP A 1043 -32.96 51.20 -28.11
CA TRP A 1043 -33.19 50.30 -26.98
C TRP A 1043 -34.25 49.24 -27.28
N GLN A 1044 -34.15 48.09 -26.60
CA GLN A 1044 -35.05 46.94 -26.67
C GLN A 1044 -35.18 46.26 -25.29
#